data_AF-A0A165DG93-F1
#
_entry.id   AF-A0A165DG93-F1
#
_cell.length_a   1.000
_cell.length_b   1.000
_cell.length_c   1.000
_cell.angle_alpha   90.00
_cell.angle_beta   90.00
_cell.angle_gamma   90.00
#
_symmetry.space_group_name_H-M   'P 1'
#
loop_
_entity.id
_entity.type
_entity.pdbx_description
1 polymer ?
#
loop_
_entity_poly.entity_id
_entity_poly.type
_entity_poly.pdbx_seq_one_letter_code
_entity_poly.pdbx_strand_id
1 'polypeptide(L)'
;MSRFLTARKDDFLTQDLINTLPSQISLCQFSDSDAVKAPCLVEELAPMTLGVSLQLSEDASIDAIALATVNCVYLITVTCSDASPNASLQRLLQHESYPLAGFGMEQLALLLYRHGSDCRGIDLGTALASDGRGSWSPSMSVYKLLDDEVDRHRINEVWYRTNRENTCLRAWFSANLAARGSNIEHALKVDTRRLNEEQLDVLGRLLVNVILLTAQKPLEMENEHERLVKNEYGQLELQSARFKTRVRRSEETSIVIRDKSGRTIYGRATNASGKTTHIEISRGTYRGEVESIHVVGREEPTNAERARDEFILRLLRGQVYLDSRFIDVFWFPGPSIMADVRLANTSASNSHLEHVQLNESQRTVTNAMVLGSQSVIITHGPPGTGKTKTISTAVEFWDQRGSPVWVIAQSNVGVKNIAESFFKHDINFKLLVSKEFHFEWHEYLYERFQEVLIRSDDLSGNKDPGAAERLFGGCSVVLCTLSMLSNPVLEDRLIFKLIPMEKLIADEASQIDVFEFMHLFHKFKELRKICFFGDPKQLPPFGKEAAPGLQTVFDLKHLRQHAYFLDTQYRMPVPLGDFISQQFYSSKLRSAHSIQEMSCVAFVDVRRGEEEQKGRSWVNMEEVHVVANLVRHYYRNLDFCIITPYDSQRSAIAKQLQAEELPWQCVYNVDSFQGTLTVVLARLIC
;
A
#
# COMPACT_ATOMS: atom_id res chain seq x y z
N MET A 1 30.90 -21.87 -34.15
CA MET A 1 31.75 -21.48 -33.00
C MET A 1 32.96 -20.55 -33.32
N SER A 2 33.20 -20.01 -34.53
CA SER A 2 34.44 -19.21 -34.74
C SER A 2 34.35 -17.94 -35.62
N ARG A 3 33.18 -17.32 -35.81
CA ARG A 3 33.09 -16.09 -36.64
C ARG A 3 32.47 -14.84 -35.99
N PHE A 4 31.98 -14.92 -34.74
CA PHE A 4 31.38 -13.76 -34.05
C PHE A 4 31.93 -13.46 -32.63
N LEU A 5 32.93 -14.20 -32.16
CA LEU A 5 33.47 -14.04 -30.80
C LEU A 5 34.59 -12.99 -30.75
N THR A 6 34.20 -11.72 -30.77
CA THR A 6 34.83 -10.71 -29.93
C THR A 6 33.78 -10.17 -28.97
N ALA A 7 33.19 -11.08 -28.18
CA ALA A 7 32.65 -10.73 -26.88
C ALA A 7 33.85 -10.37 -25.99
N ARG A 8 33.82 -9.19 -25.36
CA ARG A 8 34.84 -8.81 -24.38
C ARG A 8 34.72 -9.78 -23.19
N LYS A 9 35.76 -10.57 -22.93
CA LYS A 9 36.01 -11.47 -21.78
C LYS A 9 34.81 -12.29 -21.28
N ASP A 10 34.90 -13.62 -21.39
CA ASP A 10 34.07 -14.52 -20.59
C ASP A 10 34.36 -14.28 -19.10
N ASP A 11 33.54 -13.45 -18.45
CA ASP A 11 33.55 -13.26 -17.01
C ASP A 11 32.72 -14.38 -16.36
N PHE A 12 32.96 -14.65 -15.09
CA PHE A 12 32.19 -15.64 -14.33
C PHE A 12 31.42 -14.94 -13.22
N LEU A 13 30.15 -15.32 -13.08
CA LEU A 13 29.34 -15.04 -11.90
C LEU A 13 29.50 -16.19 -10.91
N THR A 14 29.81 -15.89 -9.65
CA THR A 14 29.95 -16.89 -8.60
C THR A 14 28.70 -16.97 -7.73
N GLN A 15 28.32 -18.18 -7.32
CA GLN A 15 27.24 -18.39 -6.35
C GLN A 15 27.63 -19.47 -5.34
N ASP A 16 27.22 -19.28 -4.10
CA ASP A 16 27.35 -20.22 -2.97
C ASP A 16 25.99 -20.42 -2.26
N LEU A 17 24.91 -20.21 -3.01
CA LEU A 17 23.53 -20.18 -2.53
C LEU A 17 22.84 -21.52 -2.68
N ILE A 18 23.10 -22.24 -3.77
CA ILE A 18 22.45 -23.51 -4.13
C ILE A 18 23.55 -24.55 -4.37
N ASN A 19 23.56 -25.60 -3.55
CA ASN A 19 24.63 -26.61 -3.58
C ASN A 19 24.51 -27.56 -4.78
N THR A 20 23.28 -27.75 -5.29
CA THR A 20 22.97 -28.67 -6.39
C THR A 20 23.27 -28.08 -7.77
N LEU A 21 23.64 -26.80 -7.85
CA LEU A 21 23.95 -26.11 -9.10
C LEU A 21 25.42 -25.67 -9.17
N PRO A 22 25.97 -25.39 -10.37
CA PRO A 22 27.35 -24.92 -10.52
C PRO A 22 27.64 -23.65 -9.72
N SER A 23 28.83 -23.58 -9.10
CA SER A 23 29.28 -22.40 -8.35
C SER A 23 29.84 -21.30 -9.25
N GLN A 24 30.21 -21.62 -10.48
CA GLN A 24 30.64 -20.66 -11.51
C GLN A 24 29.70 -20.72 -12.70
N ILE A 25 29.20 -19.55 -13.10
CA ILE A 25 28.22 -19.36 -14.17
C ILE A 25 28.85 -18.46 -15.22
N SER A 26 28.77 -18.84 -16.49
CA SER A 26 29.32 -18.02 -17.57
C SER A 26 28.51 -16.72 -17.70
N LEU A 27 29.18 -15.56 -17.68
CA LEU A 27 28.56 -14.24 -17.79
C LEU A 27 29.08 -13.53 -19.04
N CYS A 28 28.20 -13.39 -20.04
CA CYS A 28 28.46 -12.60 -21.23
C CYS A 28 27.88 -11.19 -21.03
N GLN A 29 28.70 -10.16 -21.25
CA GLN A 29 28.30 -8.77 -21.03
C GLN A 29 28.28 -8.01 -22.34
N PHE A 30 27.21 -7.22 -22.53
CA PHE A 30 27.00 -6.43 -23.74
C PHE A 30 26.69 -5.00 -23.34
N SER A 31 27.40 -4.05 -23.94
CA SER A 31 26.96 -2.65 -23.97
C SER A 31 25.82 -2.50 -24.97
N ASP A 32 25.10 -1.38 -24.89
CA ASP A 32 24.00 -1.06 -25.81
C ASP A 32 24.41 -1.16 -27.29
N SER A 33 25.62 -0.70 -27.62
CA SER A 33 26.22 -0.80 -28.96
C SER A 33 26.47 -2.24 -29.46
N ASP A 34 26.59 -3.21 -28.55
CA ASP A 34 26.84 -4.61 -28.84
C ASP A 34 25.63 -5.50 -28.54
N ALA A 35 24.50 -4.92 -28.11
CA ALA A 35 23.30 -5.63 -27.68
C ALA A 35 22.72 -6.57 -28.76
N VAL A 36 22.98 -6.31 -30.05
CA VAL A 36 22.59 -7.20 -31.18
C VAL A 36 23.16 -8.61 -31.02
N LYS A 37 24.37 -8.74 -30.44
CA LYS A 37 25.08 -10.02 -30.37
C LYS A 37 24.44 -10.98 -29.38
N ALA A 38 23.81 -10.48 -28.32
CA ALA A 38 23.19 -11.31 -27.29
C ALA A 38 22.01 -12.14 -27.84
N PRO A 39 21.01 -11.56 -28.54
CA PRO A 39 19.97 -12.32 -29.21
C PRO A 39 20.49 -13.38 -30.17
N CYS A 40 21.49 -13.08 -30.99
CA CYS A 40 22.05 -14.08 -31.91
C CYS A 40 22.63 -15.30 -31.18
N LEU A 41 23.36 -15.07 -30.07
CA LEU A 41 23.92 -16.17 -29.26
C LEU A 41 22.82 -16.99 -28.57
N VAL A 42 21.75 -16.35 -28.10
CA VAL A 42 20.62 -17.03 -27.47
C VAL A 42 19.81 -17.82 -28.49
N GLU A 43 19.52 -17.25 -29.66
CA GLU A 43 18.80 -17.91 -30.75
C GLU A 43 19.57 -19.15 -31.26
N GLU A 44 20.91 -19.10 -31.33
CA GLU A 44 21.76 -20.25 -31.67
C GLU A 44 21.63 -21.41 -30.68
N LEU A 45 21.34 -21.14 -29.40
CA LEU A 45 21.17 -22.16 -28.36
C LEU A 45 19.77 -22.79 -28.35
N ALA A 46 18.77 -22.14 -28.95
CA ALA A 46 17.37 -22.58 -28.98
C ALA A 46 16.83 -23.06 -27.61
N PRO A 47 16.96 -22.26 -26.53
CA PRO A 47 16.61 -22.71 -25.18
C PRO A 47 15.09 -22.85 -25.00
N MET A 48 14.60 -23.88 -24.31
CA MET A 48 13.16 -24.05 -24.07
C MET A 48 12.50 -22.84 -23.38
N THR A 49 13.22 -22.17 -22.48
CA THR A 49 12.80 -20.94 -21.79
C THR A 49 14.01 -20.08 -21.50
N LEU A 50 13.81 -18.76 -21.44
CA LEU A 50 14.86 -17.80 -21.11
C LEU A 50 14.52 -17.10 -19.79
N GLY A 51 15.33 -17.31 -18.76
CA GLY A 51 15.18 -16.60 -17.49
C GLY A 51 15.40 -15.10 -17.70
N VAL A 52 14.59 -14.24 -17.07
CA VAL A 52 14.70 -12.78 -17.22
C VAL A 52 14.71 -12.07 -15.86
N SER A 53 15.50 -11.00 -15.76
CA SER A 53 15.41 -10.03 -14.68
C SER A 53 15.88 -8.65 -15.14
N LEU A 54 15.45 -7.61 -14.42
CA LEU A 54 15.80 -6.23 -14.71
C LEU A 54 16.60 -5.63 -13.55
N GLN A 55 17.58 -4.81 -13.89
CA GLN A 55 18.20 -3.86 -12.98
C GLN A 55 17.53 -2.51 -13.22
N LEU A 56 16.99 -1.91 -12.15
CA LEU A 56 16.29 -0.64 -12.21
C LEU A 56 17.10 0.46 -11.55
N SER A 57 17.03 1.66 -12.12
CA SER A 57 17.52 2.91 -11.54
C SER A 57 16.58 3.44 -10.44
N GLU A 58 16.99 4.50 -9.75
CA GLU A 58 16.19 5.12 -8.67
C GLU A 58 14.83 5.67 -9.13
N ASP A 59 14.69 6.03 -10.40
CA ASP A 59 13.44 6.48 -11.04
C ASP A 59 12.65 5.34 -11.72
N ALA A 60 13.04 4.09 -11.45
CA ALA A 60 12.46 2.87 -12.02
C ALA A 60 12.58 2.73 -13.55
N SER A 61 13.58 3.38 -14.15
CA SER A 61 14.01 3.08 -15.53
C SER A 61 14.88 1.81 -15.58
N ILE A 62 15.05 1.20 -16.76
CA ILE A 62 15.85 -0.02 -16.91
C ILE A 62 17.32 0.34 -17.18
N ASP A 63 18.21 0.02 -16.25
CA ASP A 63 19.66 0.15 -16.42
C ASP A 63 20.28 -1.06 -17.14
N ALA A 64 19.72 -2.25 -16.90
CA ALA A 64 20.19 -3.48 -17.54
C ALA A 64 19.10 -4.56 -17.61
N ILE A 65 19.17 -5.37 -18.66
CA ILE A 65 18.34 -6.56 -18.87
C ILE A 65 19.26 -7.78 -18.74
N ALA A 66 18.98 -8.64 -17.76
CA ALA A 66 19.64 -9.93 -17.62
C ALA A 66 18.75 -11.02 -18.23
N LEU A 67 19.30 -11.75 -19.18
CA LEU A 67 18.69 -12.94 -19.79
C LEU A 67 19.55 -14.16 -19.46
N ALA A 68 18.95 -15.31 -19.20
CA ALA A 68 19.72 -16.48 -18.79
C ALA A 68 19.19 -17.79 -19.37
N THR A 69 20.12 -18.65 -19.76
CA THR A 69 19.88 -20.09 -19.88
C THR A 69 20.31 -20.78 -18.59
N VAL A 70 20.16 -22.10 -18.51
CA VAL A 70 20.65 -22.88 -17.35
C VAL A 70 22.18 -22.80 -17.17
N ASN A 71 22.92 -22.45 -18.23
CA ASN A 71 24.40 -22.49 -18.23
C ASN A 71 25.07 -21.12 -18.33
N CYS A 72 24.36 -20.08 -18.79
CA CYS A 72 24.95 -18.78 -19.09
C CYS A 72 23.97 -17.63 -18.85
N VAL A 73 24.50 -16.50 -18.38
CA VAL A 73 23.80 -15.22 -18.25
C VAL A 73 24.33 -14.23 -19.28
N TYR A 74 23.42 -13.55 -19.95
CA TYR A 74 23.65 -12.47 -20.89
C TYR A 74 23.15 -11.18 -20.24
N LEU A 75 24.07 -10.32 -19.80
CA LEU A 75 23.73 -9.02 -19.24
C LEU A 75 23.90 -7.93 -20.28
N ILE A 76 22.80 -7.26 -20.60
CA ILE A 76 22.72 -6.19 -21.59
C ILE A 76 22.54 -4.88 -20.82
N THR A 77 23.57 -4.04 -20.77
CA THR A 77 23.46 -2.70 -20.20
C THR A 77 22.75 -1.78 -21.18
N VAL A 78 21.71 -1.11 -20.71
CA VAL A 78 20.93 -0.15 -21.46
C VAL A 78 21.48 1.24 -21.18
N THR A 79 21.85 1.99 -22.21
CA THR A 79 22.15 3.41 -22.04
C THR A 79 20.90 4.21 -22.30
N CYS A 80 20.57 5.11 -21.38
CA CYS A 80 19.44 6.05 -21.46
C CYS A 80 19.64 6.97 -22.68
N SER A 81 19.25 6.50 -23.86
CA SER A 81 19.15 7.26 -25.09
C SER A 81 17.77 6.99 -25.64
N ASP A 82 17.12 8.01 -26.21
CA ASP A 82 15.79 7.94 -26.85
C ASP A 82 15.73 6.97 -28.07
N ALA A 83 16.72 6.09 -28.23
CA ALA A 83 16.75 5.08 -29.26
C ALA A 83 15.82 3.92 -28.88
N SER A 84 14.86 3.63 -29.78
CA SER A 84 14.04 2.43 -29.72
C SER A 84 14.91 1.18 -29.49
N PRO A 85 14.47 0.22 -28.67
CA PRO A 85 15.22 -1.00 -28.41
C PRO A 85 15.64 -1.68 -29.71
N ASN A 86 16.82 -2.29 -29.66
CA ASN A 86 17.34 -3.01 -30.81
C ASN A 86 16.33 -4.03 -31.36
N ALA A 87 16.06 -4.01 -32.67
CA ALA A 87 15.09 -4.90 -33.31
C ALA A 87 15.36 -6.40 -33.06
N SER A 88 16.63 -6.79 -32.85
CA SER A 88 16.97 -8.18 -32.51
C SER A 88 16.63 -8.52 -31.06
N LEU A 89 16.78 -7.57 -30.15
CA LEU A 89 16.37 -7.74 -28.75
C LEU A 89 14.84 -7.79 -28.64
N GLN A 90 14.13 -6.93 -29.37
CA GLN A 90 12.66 -6.98 -29.45
C GLN A 90 12.16 -8.35 -29.93
N ARG A 91 12.74 -8.89 -31.01
CA ARG A 91 12.39 -10.24 -31.51
C ARG A 91 12.57 -11.32 -30.45
N LEU A 92 13.66 -11.25 -29.67
CA LEU A 92 13.94 -12.21 -28.61
C LEU A 92 12.92 -12.12 -27.46
N LEU A 93 12.58 -10.90 -27.03
CA LEU A 93 11.63 -10.67 -25.92
C LEU A 93 10.19 -11.09 -26.27
N GLN A 94 9.88 -11.21 -27.55
CA GLN A 94 8.56 -11.58 -28.08
C GLN A 94 8.50 -13.03 -28.59
N HIS A 95 9.60 -13.78 -28.46
CA HIS A 95 9.76 -15.06 -29.14
C HIS A 95 8.69 -16.08 -28.70
N GLU A 96 8.02 -16.73 -29.66
CA GLU A 96 6.91 -17.64 -29.35
C GLU A 96 7.35 -18.98 -28.77
N SER A 97 8.46 -19.53 -29.30
CA SER A 97 8.92 -20.88 -28.93
C SER A 97 9.75 -20.91 -27.65
N TYR A 98 10.23 -19.76 -27.18
CA TYR A 98 11.18 -19.64 -26.06
C TYR A 98 10.75 -18.49 -25.14
N PRO A 99 9.59 -18.60 -24.47
CA PRO A 99 9.05 -17.50 -23.68
C PRO A 99 10.01 -17.14 -22.53
N LEU A 100 9.99 -15.86 -22.15
CA LEU A 100 10.70 -15.42 -20.97
C LEU A 100 10.11 -16.09 -19.71
N ALA A 101 10.93 -16.30 -18.69
CA ALA A 101 10.50 -16.84 -17.41
C ALA A 101 11.05 -15.98 -16.27
N GLY A 102 10.17 -15.52 -15.39
CA GLY A 102 10.54 -14.69 -14.24
C GLY A 102 9.46 -14.68 -13.17
N PHE A 103 9.77 -14.14 -12.00
CA PHE A 103 8.79 -13.87 -10.94
C PHE A 103 8.27 -12.44 -11.09
N GLY A 104 6.96 -12.23 -10.95
CA GLY A 104 6.34 -10.92 -11.14
C GLY A 104 6.35 -10.52 -12.61
N MET A 105 6.06 -11.46 -13.50
CA MET A 105 6.18 -11.27 -14.94
C MET A 105 5.28 -10.15 -15.47
N GLU A 106 4.17 -9.84 -14.79
CA GLU A 106 3.33 -8.68 -15.06
C GLU A 106 4.09 -7.36 -14.92
N GLN A 107 4.99 -7.24 -13.93
CA GLN A 107 5.79 -6.04 -13.75
C GLN A 107 6.91 -5.97 -14.77
N LEU A 108 7.61 -7.11 -14.99
CA LEU A 108 8.69 -7.21 -15.97
C LEU A 108 8.19 -6.89 -17.39
N ALA A 109 7.03 -7.41 -17.77
CA ALA A 109 6.44 -7.18 -19.09
C ALA A 109 6.05 -5.71 -19.32
N LEU A 110 5.43 -5.05 -18.32
CA LEU A 110 5.07 -3.64 -18.43
C LEU A 110 6.29 -2.71 -18.44
N LEU A 111 7.36 -3.03 -17.69
CA LEU A 111 8.62 -2.30 -17.73
C LEU A 111 9.32 -2.44 -19.09
N LEU A 112 9.37 -3.66 -19.63
CA LEU A 112 9.93 -3.91 -20.97
C LEU A 112 9.13 -3.18 -22.06
N TYR A 113 7.80 -3.16 -21.95
CA TYR A 113 6.94 -2.39 -22.84
C TYR A 113 7.24 -0.89 -22.76
N ARG A 114 7.38 -0.33 -21.55
CA ARG A 114 7.77 1.08 -21.36
C ARG A 114 9.14 1.42 -21.92
N HIS A 115 10.05 0.44 -21.92
CA HIS A 115 11.34 0.55 -22.57
C HIS A 115 11.23 0.44 -24.11
N GLY A 116 10.06 0.17 -24.66
CA GLY A 116 9.78 0.11 -26.10
C GLY A 116 9.82 -1.30 -26.69
N SER A 117 9.61 -2.35 -25.88
CA SER A 117 9.59 -3.74 -26.33
C SER A 117 8.36 -4.47 -25.83
N ASP A 118 7.53 -4.97 -26.75
CA ASP A 118 6.54 -5.99 -26.37
C ASP A 118 7.24 -7.20 -25.75
N CYS A 119 6.51 -7.88 -24.88
CA CYS A 119 7.05 -8.95 -24.08
C CYS A 119 6.07 -10.12 -24.02
N ARG A 120 6.62 -11.33 -24.18
CA ARG A 120 5.91 -12.59 -23.92
C ARG A 120 6.68 -13.42 -22.90
N GLY A 121 6.01 -13.84 -21.83
CA GLY A 121 6.67 -14.59 -20.76
C GLY A 121 5.74 -15.43 -19.90
N ILE A 122 6.34 -16.05 -18.88
CA ILE A 122 5.71 -16.94 -17.91
C ILE A 122 6.04 -16.39 -16.53
N ASP A 123 5.00 -16.11 -15.75
CA ASP A 123 5.18 -15.90 -14.31
C ASP A 123 5.43 -17.24 -13.61
N LEU A 124 6.63 -17.39 -13.05
CA LEU A 124 7.09 -18.61 -12.41
C LEU A 124 6.38 -18.88 -11.08
N GLY A 125 6.03 -17.84 -10.32
CA GLY A 125 5.37 -18.00 -9.03
C GLY A 125 4.04 -18.73 -9.16
N THR A 126 3.24 -18.36 -10.16
CA THR A 126 1.98 -19.03 -10.47
C THR A 126 2.14 -20.31 -11.30
N ALA A 127 3.14 -20.40 -12.19
CA ALA A 127 3.33 -21.58 -13.03
C ALA A 127 3.86 -22.80 -12.27
N LEU A 128 4.66 -22.59 -11.22
CA LEU A 128 5.26 -23.66 -10.41
C LEU A 128 4.35 -24.13 -9.26
N ALA A 129 3.38 -23.30 -8.85
CA ALA A 129 2.40 -23.64 -7.83
C ALA A 129 1.47 -24.77 -8.34
N SER A 130 1.69 -25.99 -7.86
CA SER A 130 1.00 -27.21 -8.32
C SER A 130 -0.33 -27.49 -7.60
N ASP A 131 -0.63 -26.78 -6.52
CA ASP A 131 -1.81 -26.99 -5.67
C ASP A 131 -3.02 -26.10 -6.06
N GLY A 132 -2.86 -25.25 -7.08
CA GLY A 132 -3.89 -24.30 -7.50
C GLY A 132 -4.20 -23.22 -6.46
N ARG A 133 -3.37 -23.08 -5.41
CA ARG A 133 -3.56 -22.11 -4.32
C ARG A 133 -2.40 -21.13 -4.29
N GLY A 134 -2.61 -19.97 -4.92
CA GLY A 134 -1.71 -18.83 -4.82
C GLY A 134 -0.45 -18.96 -5.68
N SER A 135 0.59 -18.23 -5.28
CA SER A 135 1.87 -18.10 -5.98
C SER A 135 3.00 -18.53 -5.04
N TRP A 136 3.95 -19.33 -5.54
CA TRP A 136 5.15 -19.66 -4.77
C TRP A 136 6.14 -18.51 -4.79
N SER A 137 6.76 -18.21 -3.64
CA SER A 137 7.88 -17.27 -3.59
C SER A 137 9.13 -17.86 -4.28
N PRO A 138 10.10 -17.02 -4.66
CA PRO A 138 11.36 -17.50 -5.22
C PRO A 138 12.07 -18.52 -4.32
N SER A 139 12.19 -18.23 -3.02
CA SER A 139 12.84 -19.15 -2.08
C SER A 139 12.09 -20.47 -1.90
N MET A 140 10.75 -20.44 -1.93
CA MET A 140 9.94 -21.67 -1.89
C MET A 140 10.14 -22.51 -3.14
N SER A 141 10.21 -21.87 -4.31
CA SER A 141 10.44 -22.54 -5.59
C SER A 141 11.82 -23.20 -5.64
N VAL A 142 12.86 -22.51 -5.17
CA VAL A 142 14.22 -23.06 -5.04
C VAL A 142 14.24 -24.25 -4.07
N TYR A 143 13.63 -24.09 -2.89
CA TYR A 143 13.54 -25.16 -1.88
C TYR A 143 12.86 -26.42 -2.42
N LYS A 144 11.78 -26.26 -3.20
CA LYS A 144 11.00 -27.40 -3.71
C LYS A 144 11.60 -28.10 -4.92
N LEU A 145 12.35 -27.39 -5.76
CA LEU A 145 12.76 -27.89 -7.09
C LEU A 145 14.27 -28.00 -7.29
N LEU A 146 15.08 -27.31 -6.49
CA LEU A 146 16.53 -27.23 -6.69
C LEU A 146 17.31 -27.79 -5.51
N ASP A 147 17.01 -27.35 -4.29
CA ASP A 147 17.82 -27.69 -3.10
C ASP A 147 16.95 -27.57 -1.83
N ASP A 148 16.62 -28.71 -1.21
CA ASP A 148 15.78 -28.79 -0.01
C ASP A 148 16.53 -28.42 1.28
N GLU A 149 17.84 -28.20 1.22
CA GLU A 149 18.66 -27.71 2.33
C GLU A 149 19.03 -26.22 2.15
N VAL A 150 18.43 -25.54 1.15
CA VAL A 150 18.74 -24.16 0.82
C VAL A 150 18.42 -23.18 1.96
N ASP A 151 19.31 -22.22 2.18
CA ASP A 151 19.01 -21.06 3.01
C ASP A 151 18.02 -20.13 2.29
N ARG A 152 16.73 -20.37 2.53
CA ARG A 152 15.62 -19.58 1.95
C ARG A 152 15.76 -18.07 2.18
N HIS A 153 16.41 -17.63 3.26
CA HIS A 153 16.62 -16.20 3.52
C HIS A 153 17.62 -15.60 2.52
N ARG A 154 18.75 -16.27 2.30
CA ARG A 154 19.76 -15.85 1.32
C ARG A 154 19.19 -15.84 -0.09
N ILE A 155 18.27 -16.76 -0.41
CA ILE A 155 17.55 -16.72 -1.69
C ILE A 155 16.64 -15.49 -1.78
N ASN A 156 15.86 -15.18 -0.75
CA ASN A 156 15.02 -13.97 -0.74
C ASN A 156 15.87 -12.69 -0.87
N GLU A 157 17.05 -12.61 -0.25
CA GLU A 157 18.00 -11.48 -0.38
C GLU A 157 18.32 -11.12 -1.83
N VAL A 158 18.42 -12.13 -2.71
CA VAL A 158 18.67 -11.93 -4.15
C VAL A 158 17.52 -11.18 -4.82
N TRP A 159 16.28 -11.30 -4.32
CA TRP A 159 15.11 -10.64 -4.88
C TRP A 159 14.86 -9.22 -4.39
N TYR A 160 15.27 -8.88 -3.15
CA TYR A 160 15.02 -7.54 -2.62
C TYR A 160 16.25 -6.62 -2.61
N ARG A 161 17.48 -7.13 -2.80
CA ARG A 161 18.68 -6.29 -2.97
C ARG A 161 18.97 -6.03 -4.44
N THR A 162 18.87 -4.77 -4.85
CA THR A 162 19.14 -4.35 -6.22
C THR A 162 20.63 -4.11 -6.43
N ASN A 163 21.29 -5.06 -7.06
CA ASN A 163 22.62 -4.87 -7.63
C ASN A 163 22.77 -5.74 -8.88
N ARG A 164 23.86 -5.54 -9.61
CA ARG A 164 24.16 -6.23 -10.85
C ARG A 164 24.22 -7.76 -10.68
N GLU A 165 24.93 -8.23 -9.67
CA GLU A 165 25.12 -9.65 -9.37
C GLU A 165 23.77 -10.35 -9.10
N ASN A 166 22.97 -9.78 -8.21
CA ASN A 166 21.64 -10.28 -7.90
C ASN A 166 20.71 -10.25 -9.12
N THR A 167 20.82 -9.25 -9.99
CA THR A 167 20.05 -9.21 -11.24
C THR A 167 20.38 -10.39 -12.14
N CYS A 168 21.67 -10.70 -12.29
CA CYS A 168 22.11 -11.88 -13.03
C CYS A 168 21.64 -13.19 -12.37
N LEU A 169 21.76 -13.30 -11.03
CA LEU A 169 21.32 -14.48 -10.28
C LEU A 169 19.80 -14.69 -10.39
N ARG A 170 18.98 -13.64 -10.32
CA ARG A 170 17.52 -13.74 -10.51
C ARG A 170 17.16 -14.32 -11.87
N ALA A 171 17.78 -13.84 -12.94
CA ALA A 171 17.57 -14.36 -14.29
C ALA A 171 17.98 -15.84 -14.36
N TRP A 172 19.17 -16.18 -13.84
CA TRP A 172 19.70 -17.54 -13.87
C TRP A 172 18.90 -18.55 -13.04
N PHE A 173 18.46 -18.16 -11.84
CA PHE A 173 17.56 -18.96 -11.02
C PHE A 173 16.23 -19.17 -11.73
N SER A 174 15.67 -18.13 -12.36
CA SER A 174 14.43 -18.25 -13.14
C SER A 174 14.58 -19.25 -14.29
N ALA A 175 15.71 -19.24 -15.01
CA ALA A 175 16.00 -20.22 -16.05
C ALA A 175 16.11 -21.66 -15.50
N ASN A 176 16.80 -21.85 -14.38
CA ASN A 176 16.97 -23.16 -13.76
C ASN A 176 15.69 -23.74 -13.20
N LEU A 177 14.83 -22.90 -12.63
CA LEU A 177 13.50 -23.27 -12.14
C LEU A 177 12.57 -23.63 -13.31
N ALA A 178 12.57 -22.81 -14.36
CA ALA A 178 11.77 -23.07 -15.57
C ALA A 178 12.14 -24.41 -16.23
N ALA A 179 13.44 -24.73 -16.32
CA ALA A 179 13.91 -25.97 -16.92
C ALA A 179 13.53 -27.25 -16.13
N ARG A 180 13.17 -27.11 -14.85
CA ARG A 180 12.82 -28.24 -13.95
C ARG A 180 11.35 -28.25 -13.55
N GLY A 181 10.58 -27.23 -13.92
CA GLY A 181 9.16 -27.14 -13.64
C GLY A 181 8.34 -28.00 -14.60
N SER A 182 7.53 -28.93 -14.06
CA SER A 182 6.74 -29.87 -14.86
C SER A 182 5.63 -29.23 -15.71
N ASN A 183 5.16 -28.03 -15.36
CA ASN A 183 4.00 -27.38 -15.98
C ASN A 183 4.35 -26.15 -16.83
N ILE A 184 5.63 -25.89 -17.09
CA ILE A 184 6.09 -24.64 -17.71
C ILE A 184 5.61 -24.48 -19.15
N GLU A 185 5.61 -25.56 -19.94
CA GLU A 185 5.14 -25.53 -21.33
C GLU A 185 3.67 -25.11 -21.41
N HIS A 186 2.83 -25.68 -20.54
CA HIS A 186 1.39 -25.43 -20.46
C HIS A 186 1.00 -24.16 -19.68
N ALA A 187 1.96 -23.48 -19.05
CA ALA A 187 1.70 -22.31 -18.25
C ALA A 187 1.12 -21.16 -19.11
N LEU A 188 0.13 -20.45 -18.54
CA LEU A 188 -0.49 -19.28 -19.18
C LEU A 188 0.54 -18.18 -19.40
N LYS A 189 0.64 -17.73 -20.66
CA LYS A 189 1.61 -16.71 -21.06
C LYS A 189 1.08 -15.31 -20.77
N VAL A 190 1.94 -14.50 -20.16
CA VAL A 190 1.85 -13.04 -20.13
C VAL A 190 2.24 -12.54 -21.51
N ASP A 191 1.43 -11.68 -22.11
CA ASP A 191 1.68 -11.12 -23.44
C ASP A 191 1.13 -9.68 -23.52
N THR A 192 2.03 -8.70 -23.71
CA THR A 192 1.68 -7.27 -23.76
C THR A 192 0.74 -6.96 -24.92
N ARG A 193 0.84 -7.71 -26.03
CA ARG A 193 0.03 -7.52 -27.26
C ARG A 193 -1.45 -7.83 -27.08
N ARG A 194 -1.86 -8.32 -25.91
CA ARG A 194 -3.27 -8.53 -25.56
C ARG A 194 -3.99 -7.24 -25.16
N LEU A 195 -3.23 -6.21 -24.81
CA LEU A 195 -3.75 -4.88 -24.48
C LEU A 195 -3.38 -3.92 -25.60
N ASN A 196 -4.17 -2.86 -25.77
CA ASN A 196 -3.83 -1.80 -26.71
C ASN A 196 -2.80 -0.82 -26.12
N GLU A 197 -2.22 0.02 -26.97
CA GLU A 197 -1.18 1.00 -26.60
C GLU A 197 -1.62 1.92 -25.45
N GLU A 198 -2.83 2.49 -25.53
CA GLU A 198 -3.39 3.37 -24.48
C GLU A 198 -3.48 2.66 -23.12
N GLN A 199 -3.92 1.40 -23.11
CA GLN A 199 -4.03 0.59 -21.90
C GLN A 199 -2.65 0.26 -21.30
N LEU A 200 -1.69 -0.12 -22.14
CA LEU A 200 -0.33 -0.45 -21.71
C LEU A 200 0.39 0.79 -21.16
N ASP A 201 0.22 1.95 -21.80
CA ASP A 201 0.80 3.22 -21.36
C ASP A 201 0.27 3.63 -19.98
N VAL A 202 -1.05 3.52 -19.78
CA VAL A 202 -1.68 3.80 -18.48
C VAL A 202 -1.16 2.83 -17.42
N LEU A 203 -1.21 1.53 -17.66
CA LEU A 203 -0.78 0.52 -16.68
C LEU A 203 0.70 0.64 -16.35
N GLY A 204 1.56 0.81 -17.38
CA GLY A 204 2.99 1.00 -17.19
C GLY A 204 3.31 2.26 -16.39
N ARG A 205 2.58 3.37 -16.62
CA ARG A 205 2.74 4.61 -15.84
C ARG A 205 2.39 4.41 -14.37
N LEU A 206 1.25 3.77 -14.10
CA LEU A 206 0.78 3.53 -12.73
C LEU A 206 1.70 2.55 -11.99
N LEU A 207 2.19 1.51 -12.68
CA LEU A 207 3.08 0.51 -12.09
C LEU A 207 4.40 1.10 -11.58
N VAL A 208 4.97 2.11 -12.26
CA VAL A 208 6.22 2.72 -11.80
C VAL A 208 6.08 3.29 -10.39
N ASN A 209 4.94 3.90 -10.05
CA ASN A 209 4.72 4.36 -8.68
C ASN A 209 4.72 3.20 -7.67
N VAL A 210 4.13 2.06 -8.02
CA VAL A 210 4.13 0.86 -7.18
C VAL A 210 5.55 0.36 -6.94
N ILE A 211 6.38 0.34 -7.98
CA ILE A 211 7.79 -0.06 -7.90
C ILE A 211 8.58 0.89 -7.00
N LEU A 212 8.43 2.20 -7.19
CA LEU A 212 9.09 3.23 -6.38
C LEU A 212 8.69 3.14 -4.91
N LEU A 213 7.40 3.00 -4.61
CA LEU A 213 6.91 2.80 -3.24
C LEU A 213 7.46 1.53 -2.61
N THR A 214 7.52 0.45 -3.39
CA THR A 214 8.03 -0.83 -2.93
C THR A 214 9.52 -0.73 -2.63
N ALA A 215 10.30 -0.03 -3.47
CA ALA A 215 11.73 0.25 -3.26
C ALA A 215 12.03 1.04 -1.97
N GLN A 216 11.09 1.89 -1.51
CA GLN A 216 11.22 2.64 -0.25
C GLN A 216 10.91 1.83 1.01
N LYS A 217 10.26 0.66 0.89
CA LYS A 217 9.99 -0.19 2.06
C LYS A 217 11.33 -0.59 2.70
N PRO A 218 11.54 -0.33 4.00
CA PRO A 218 12.82 -0.62 4.65
C PRO A 218 13.11 -2.12 4.60
N LEU A 219 14.34 -2.47 4.21
CA LEU A 219 14.83 -3.86 4.23
C LEU A 219 15.31 -4.30 5.61
N GLU A 220 15.50 -3.34 6.51
CA GLU A 220 15.92 -3.57 7.88
C GLU A 220 15.15 -2.62 8.79
N MET A 221 14.54 -3.16 9.83
CA MET A 221 13.83 -2.40 10.85
C MET A 221 14.35 -2.80 12.23
N GLU A 222 14.85 -1.83 12.99
CA GLU A 222 15.16 -2.02 14.40
C GLU A 222 13.86 -2.07 15.21
N ASN A 223 13.71 -3.10 16.04
CA ASN A 223 12.51 -3.32 16.83
C ASN A 223 12.75 -2.98 18.30
N GLU A 224 11.98 -2.03 18.80
CA GLU A 224 11.92 -1.73 20.24
C GLU A 224 11.32 -2.93 20.98
N HIS A 225 12.01 -3.41 22.01
CA HIS A 225 11.60 -4.59 22.79
C HIS A 225 11.57 -4.29 24.30
N GLU A 226 10.56 -4.83 24.97
CA GLU A 226 10.45 -4.83 26.44
C GLU A 226 11.25 -5.99 27.03
N ARG A 227 11.17 -7.17 26.39
CA ARG A 227 11.72 -8.41 26.95
C ARG A 227 12.01 -9.44 25.85
N LEU A 228 13.10 -10.19 26.01
CA LEU A 228 13.38 -11.41 25.23
C LEU A 228 13.73 -12.55 26.18
N VAL A 229 12.88 -13.58 26.22
CA VAL A 229 13.04 -14.73 27.15
C VAL A 229 13.08 -16.02 26.36
N LYS A 230 13.78 -17.04 26.86
CA LYS A 230 13.67 -18.39 26.32
C LYS A 230 12.55 -19.13 27.05
N ASN A 231 11.60 -19.69 26.32
CA ASN A 231 10.49 -20.44 26.91
C ASN A 231 10.87 -21.90 27.21
N GLU A 232 9.94 -22.64 27.84
CA GLU A 232 10.14 -24.03 28.26
C GLU A 232 10.42 -24.99 27.09
N TYR A 233 10.00 -24.63 25.87
CA TYR A 233 10.22 -25.38 24.62
C TYR A 233 11.51 -24.96 23.90
N GLY A 234 12.28 -24.04 24.47
CA GLY A 234 13.54 -23.57 23.92
C GLY A 234 13.43 -22.53 22.80
N GLN A 235 12.23 -22.04 22.50
CA GLN A 235 11.99 -20.92 21.59
C GLN A 235 12.23 -19.59 22.31
N LEU A 236 12.56 -18.54 21.57
CA LEU A 236 12.64 -17.19 22.14
C LEU A 236 11.28 -16.50 22.05
N GLU A 237 10.84 -15.88 23.13
CA GLU A 237 9.65 -15.06 23.24
C GLU A 237 10.07 -13.60 23.30
N LEU A 238 9.82 -12.89 22.20
CA LEU A 238 10.05 -11.46 22.05
C LEU A 238 8.77 -10.70 22.41
N GLN A 239 8.83 -9.96 23.50
CA GLN A 239 7.82 -8.98 23.86
C GLN A 239 8.23 -7.61 23.32
N SER A 240 7.47 -7.10 22.35
CA SER A 240 7.76 -5.82 21.70
C SER A 240 7.33 -4.66 22.60
N ALA A 241 8.13 -3.60 22.69
CA ALA A 241 7.79 -2.42 23.51
C ALA A 241 6.58 -1.67 22.93
N ARG A 242 6.47 -1.68 21.59
CA ARG A 242 5.34 -1.17 20.84
C ARG A 242 4.85 -2.23 19.88
N PHE A 243 3.55 -2.25 19.63
CA PHE A 243 2.99 -3.15 18.60
C PHE A 243 3.41 -2.73 17.18
N LYS A 244 3.67 -1.44 16.93
CA LYS A 244 4.21 -0.95 15.64
C LYS A 244 5.57 -1.55 15.30
N THR A 245 6.35 -1.93 16.32
CA THR A 245 7.64 -2.61 16.19
C THR A 245 7.51 -4.10 16.52
N ARG A 246 6.30 -4.67 16.35
CA ARG A 246 6.08 -6.09 16.53
C ARG A 246 6.53 -6.85 15.30
N VAL A 247 7.36 -7.84 15.53
CA VAL A 247 7.79 -8.76 14.48
C VAL A 247 6.63 -9.67 14.05
N ARG A 248 6.33 -9.70 12.76
CA ARG A 248 5.28 -10.54 12.19
C ARG A 248 5.87 -11.85 11.67
N ARG A 249 5.06 -12.91 11.68
CA ARG A 249 5.39 -14.12 10.90
C ARG A 249 5.44 -13.72 9.42
N SER A 250 6.52 -14.09 8.76
CA SER A 250 6.72 -13.91 7.33
C SER A 250 7.64 -15.00 6.83
N GLU A 251 7.37 -15.51 5.63
CA GLU A 251 8.28 -16.42 4.94
C GLU A 251 9.43 -15.67 4.23
N GLU A 252 9.37 -14.34 4.22
CA GLU A 252 10.28 -13.43 3.49
C GLU A 252 11.21 -12.61 4.40
N THR A 253 10.95 -12.56 5.71
CA THR A 253 11.79 -11.85 6.69
C THR A 253 12.52 -12.81 7.63
N SER A 254 13.58 -12.31 8.27
CA SER A 254 14.34 -12.99 9.31
C SER A 254 14.67 -12.02 10.44
N ILE A 255 14.88 -12.58 11.62
CA ILE A 255 15.16 -11.82 12.83
C ILE A 255 16.64 -11.94 13.13
N VAL A 256 17.31 -10.80 13.23
CA VAL A 256 18.73 -10.70 13.55
C VAL A 256 18.86 -10.08 14.94
N ILE A 257 19.29 -10.89 15.90
CA ILE A 257 19.51 -10.47 17.29
C ILE A 257 21.01 -10.30 17.49
N ARG A 258 21.43 -9.11 17.93
CA ARG A 258 22.82 -8.84 18.33
C ARG A 258 22.91 -8.85 19.85
N ASP A 259 23.82 -9.63 20.40
CA ASP A 259 24.11 -9.66 21.83
C ASP A 259 25.15 -8.60 22.22
N LYS A 260 25.23 -8.26 23.52
CA LYS A 260 26.21 -7.27 24.02
C LYS A 260 27.67 -7.66 23.84
N SER A 261 27.94 -8.93 23.52
CA SER A 261 29.28 -9.42 23.20
C SER A 261 29.62 -9.33 21.72
N GLY A 262 28.71 -8.78 20.90
CA GLY A 262 28.86 -8.60 19.46
C GLY A 262 28.50 -9.82 18.62
N ARG A 263 27.93 -10.89 19.22
CA ARG A 263 27.51 -12.08 18.46
C ARG A 263 26.16 -11.86 17.82
N THR A 264 25.99 -12.45 16.65
CA THR A 264 24.75 -12.35 15.87
C THR A 264 24.02 -13.69 15.88
N ILE A 265 22.74 -13.65 16.20
CA ILE A 265 21.83 -14.80 16.22
C ILE A 265 20.75 -14.54 15.17
N TYR A 266 20.45 -15.55 14.37
CA TYR A 266 19.42 -15.50 13.36
C TYR A 266 18.24 -16.37 13.80
N GLY A 267 17.03 -15.87 13.58
CA GLY A 267 15.81 -16.61 13.84
C GLY A 267 14.68 -16.23 12.89
N ARG A 268 13.54 -16.91 13.04
CA ARG A 268 12.32 -16.67 12.29
C ARG A 268 11.13 -16.55 13.23
N ALA A 269 10.23 -15.63 12.95
CA ALA A 269 8.96 -15.55 13.66
C ALA A 269 8.08 -16.74 13.24
N THR A 270 7.71 -17.59 14.19
CA THR A 270 6.86 -18.76 13.95
C THR A 270 5.39 -18.48 14.29
N ASN A 271 5.16 -17.68 15.32
CA ASN A 271 3.84 -17.27 15.75
C ASN A 271 3.91 -15.89 16.41
N ALA A 272 2.83 -15.12 16.30
CA ALA A 272 2.70 -13.84 16.98
C ALA A 272 1.27 -13.70 17.53
N SER A 273 1.16 -13.38 18.82
CA SER A 273 -0.10 -13.11 19.50
C SER A 273 0.10 -11.92 20.41
N GLY A 274 -0.74 -10.89 20.25
CA GLY A 274 -0.55 -9.64 20.99
C GLY A 274 0.80 -8.99 20.72
N LYS A 275 1.46 -8.44 21.74
CA LYS A 275 2.85 -7.93 21.67
C LYS A 275 3.94 -9.01 21.65
N THR A 276 3.56 -10.29 21.79
CA THR A 276 4.51 -11.40 21.92
C THR A 276 4.71 -12.10 20.59
N THR A 277 5.97 -12.31 20.21
CA THR A 277 6.38 -13.06 19.03
C THR A 277 7.26 -14.23 19.45
N HIS A 278 6.90 -15.43 18.99
CA HIS A 278 7.73 -16.62 19.15
C HIS A 278 8.73 -16.68 18.01
N ILE A 279 10.00 -16.88 18.37
CA ILE A 279 11.13 -16.91 17.46
C ILE A 279 11.82 -18.26 17.59
N GLU A 280 11.92 -18.93 16.46
CA GLU A 280 12.74 -20.11 16.30
C GLU A 280 14.15 -19.70 15.84
N ILE A 281 15.18 -20.14 16.55
CA ILE A 281 16.57 -19.83 16.21
C ILE A 281 16.99 -20.70 15.03
N SER A 282 17.36 -20.07 13.91
CA SER A 282 17.90 -20.76 12.74
C SER A 282 19.42 -20.90 12.81
N ARG A 283 20.13 -19.92 13.39
CA ARG A 283 21.60 -19.94 13.51
C ARG A 283 22.09 -19.15 14.72
N GLY A 284 23.08 -19.68 15.41
CA GLY A 284 23.70 -19.05 16.60
C GLY A 284 23.12 -19.56 17.92
N THR A 285 23.58 -19.00 19.04
CA THR A 285 23.16 -19.43 20.38
C THR A 285 22.85 -18.24 21.26
N TYR A 286 21.60 -18.17 21.74
CA TYR A 286 21.17 -17.13 22.67
C TYR A 286 21.71 -17.34 24.09
N ARG A 287 22.27 -16.28 24.68
CA ARG A 287 22.86 -16.28 26.03
C ARG A 287 22.25 -15.27 27.02
N GLY A 288 21.20 -14.56 26.63
CA GLY A 288 20.40 -13.74 27.56
C GLY A 288 20.58 -12.22 27.47
N GLU A 289 21.72 -11.72 26.99
CA GLU A 289 21.98 -10.26 26.94
C GLU A 289 21.86 -9.70 25.52
N VAL A 290 20.78 -8.99 25.23
CA VAL A 290 20.52 -8.39 23.91
C VAL A 290 21.00 -6.94 23.88
N GLU A 291 21.65 -6.55 22.78
CA GLU A 291 21.94 -5.16 22.43
C GLU A 291 20.84 -4.62 21.51
N SER A 292 20.50 -5.34 20.44
CA SER A 292 19.50 -4.92 19.46
C SER A 292 18.83 -6.10 18.75
N ILE A 293 17.63 -5.84 18.22
CA ILE A 293 16.85 -6.81 17.45
C ILE A 293 16.40 -6.13 16.16
N HIS A 294 16.79 -6.71 15.03
CA HIS A 294 16.45 -6.24 13.71
C HIS A 294 15.58 -7.26 12.99
N VAL A 295 14.59 -6.78 12.25
CA VAL A 295 13.90 -7.59 11.24
C VAL A 295 14.51 -7.22 9.90
N VAL A 296 15.08 -8.21 9.23
CA VAL A 296 15.76 -8.08 7.94
C VAL A 296 14.94 -8.83 6.89
N GLY A 297 14.76 -8.21 5.72
CA GLY A 297 13.99 -8.75 4.61
C GLY A 297 12.87 -7.81 4.19
N ARG A 298 12.05 -8.27 3.25
CA ARG A 298 10.90 -7.50 2.75
C ARG A 298 9.62 -8.04 3.36
N GLU A 299 8.74 -7.14 3.76
CA GLU A 299 7.39 -7.53 4.17
C GLU A 299 6.62 -8.12 3.00
N GLU A 300 5.85 -9.17 3.27
CA GLU A 300 4.99 -9.78 2.27
C GLU A 300 3.95 -8.78 1.74
N PRO A 301 3.55 -8.89 0.47
CA PRO A 301 2.50 -8.03 -0.09
C PRO A 301 1.18 -8.19 0.68
N THR A 302 0.52 -7.06 0.95
CA THR A 302 -0.82 -7.01 1.51
C THR A 302 -1.84 -7.64 0.54
N ASN A 303 -3.02 -8.02 1.05
CA ASN A 303 -4.08 -8.57 0.18
C ASN A 303 -4.49 -7.60 -0.94
N ALA A 304 -4.42 -6.29 -0.72
CA ALA A 304 -4.69 -5.29 -1.76
C ALA A 304 -3.62 -5.28 -2.85
N GLU A 305 -2.34 -5.33 -2.46
CA GLU A 305 -1.22 -5.44 -3.42
C GLU A 305 -1.30 -6.75 -4.21
N ARG A 306 -1.57 -7.88 -3.54
CA ARG A 306 -1.78 -9.18 -4.22
C ARG A 306 -2.93 -9.14 -5.22
N ALA A 307 -4.08 -8.58 -4.85
CA ALA A 307 -5.24 -8.50 -5.72
C ALA A 307 -5.01 -7.59 -6.94
N ARG A 308 -4.28 -6.48 -6.77
CA ARG A 308 -3.89 -5.59 -7.86
C ARG A 308 -2.91 -6.28 -8.82
N ASP A 309 -1.85 -6.89 -8.29
CA ASP A 309 -0.82 -7.54 -9.09
C ASP A 309 -1.40 -8.76 -9.83
N GLU A 310 -2.27 -9.55 -9.17
CA GLU A 310 -3.03 -10.63 -9.81
C GLU A 310 -3.94 -10.12 -10.92
N PHE A 311 -4.63 -8.99 -10.72
CA PHE A 311 -5.48 -8.39 -11.75
C PHE A 311 -4.69 -8.01 -13.00
N ILE A 312 -3.53 -7.36 -12.85
CA ILE A 312 -2.65 -7.02 -13.98
C ILE A 312 -2.12 -8.28 -14.67
N LEU A 313 -1.70 -9.28 -13.91
CA LEU A 313 -1.25 -10.56 -14.43
C LEU A 313 -2.34 -11.25 -15.26
N ARG A 314 -3.59 -11.24 -14.78
CA ARG A 314 -4.76 -11.80 -15.48
C ARG A 314 -5.12 -11.01 -16.74
N LEU A 315 -4.97 -9.68 -16.74
CA LEU A 315 -5.14 -8.84 -17.94
C LEU A 315 -4.16 -9.23 -19.03
N LEU A 316 -2.86 -9.31 -18.70
CA LEU A 316 -1.80 -9.67 -19.65
C LEU A 316 -1.85 -11.14 -20.09
N ARG A 317 -2.61 -11.99 -19.36
CA ARG A 317 -2.94 -13.36 -19.76
C ARG A 317 -4.25 -13.47 -20.54
N GLY A 318 -4.96 -12.37 -20.75
CA GLY A 318 -6.28 -12.29 -21.38
C GLY A 318 -7.35 -13.13 -20.67
N GLN A 319 -7.26 -13.25 -19.34
CA GLN A 319 -8.25 -13.92 -18.50
C GLN A 319 -9.34 -12.96 -18.03
N VAL A 320 -9.04 -11.65 -18.03
CA VAL A 320 -9.95 -10.57 -17.67
C VAL A 320 -9.73 -9.40 -18.62
N TYR A 321 -10.66 -8.43 -18.61
CA TYR A 321 -10.62 -7.24 -19.45
C TYR A 321 -10.87 -5.99 -18.60
N LEU A 322 -10.55 -4.83 -19.17
CA LEU A 322 -10.86 -3.51 -18.58
C LEU A 322 -12.32 -3.14 -18.87
N ASP A 323 -13.25 -4.00 -18.47
CA ASP A 323 -14.69 -3.95 -18.80
C ASP A 323 -15.50 -3.36 -17.64
N SER A 324 -15.23 -2.10 -17.30
CA SER A 324 -15.97 -1.39 -16.27
C SER A 324 -16.14 0.08 -16.63
N ARG A 325 -17.38 0.58 -16.54
CA ARG A 325 -17.67 1.99 -16.76
C ARG A 325 -16.83 2.91 -15.86
N PHE A 326 -16.54 2.48 -14.63
CA PHE A 326 -15.68 3.26 -13.74
C PHE A 326 -14.22 3.22 -14.16
N ILE A 327 -13.73 2.13 -14.75
CA ILE A 327 -12.39 2.11 -15.34
C ILE A 327 -12.32 3.14 -16.47
N ASP A 328 -13.31 3.17 -17.35
CA ASP A 328 -13.34 4.13 -18.45
C ASP A 328 -13.41 5.58 -17.94
N VAL A 329 -14.26 5.88 -16.95
CA VAL A 329 -14.39 7.23 -16.38
C VAL A 329 -13.07 7.73 -15.77
N PHE A 330 -12.28 6.87 -15.15
CA PHE A 330 -11.08 7.27 -14.41
C PHE A 330 -9.83 7.31 -15.29
N TRP A 331 -9.67 6.34 -16.20
CA TRP A 331 -8.43 6.18 -16.97
C TRP A 331 -8.60 6.36 -18.48
N PHE A 332 -9.79 6.13 -19.03
CA PHE A 332 -10.05 6.22 -20.48
C PHE A 332 -11.26 7.13 -20.80
N PRO A 333 -11.28 8.41 -20.34
CA PRO A 333 -12.45 9.27 -20.41
C PRO A 333 -12.75 9.75 -21.84
N GLY A 334 -13.48 8.94 -22.61
CA GLY A 334 -13.94 9.30 -23.95
C GLY A 334 -15.01 10.41 -23.96
N PRO A 335 -15.24 11.10 -25.12
CA PRO A 335 -16.18 12.21 -25.23
C PRO A 335 -17.62 11.90 -24.79
N SER A 336 -18.12 10.70 -25.07
CA SER A 336 -19.47 10.24 -24.68
C SER A 336 -19.60 10.10 -23.16
N ILE A 337 -18.61 9.46 -22.53
CA ILE A 337 -18.55 9.29 -21.08
C ILE A 337 -18.50 10.64 -20.37
N MET A 338 -17.75 11.59 -20.94
CA MET A 338 -17.69 12.96 -20.43
C MET A 338 -19.00 13.73 -20.61
N ALA A 339 -19.80 13.45 -21.64
CA ALA A 339 -21.13 14.01 -21.80
C ALA A 339 -22.10 13.49 -20.71
N ASP A 340 -22.06 12.19 -20.41
CA ASP A 340 -22.87 11.59 -19.34
C ASP A 340 -22.55 12.19 -17.96
N VAL A 341 -21.26 12.34 -17.64
CA VAL A 341 -20.82 12.95 -16.38
C VAL A 341 -21.33 14.40 -16.26
N ARG A 342 -21.42 15.14 -17.38
CA ARG A 342 -21.93 16.52 -17.40
C ARG A 342 -23.45 16.62 -17.27
N LEU A 343 -24.20 15.76 -17.97
CA LEU A 343 -25.67 15.80 -18.02
C LEU A 343 -26.31 15.43 -16.67
N ALA A 344 -25.61 14.67 -15.85
CA ALA A 344 -26.08 14.24 -14.53
C ALA A 344 -26.22 15.39 -13.49
N ASN A 345 -25.75 16.60 -13.79
CA ASN A 345 -25.73 17.77 -12.90
C ASN A 345 -27.08 18.54 -12.78
N THR A 346 -28.18 18.07 -13.36
CA THR A 346 -29.48 18.74 -13.22
C THR A 346 -30.12 18.50 -11.84
N SER A 347 -30.37 19.60 -11.14
CA SER A 347 -30.91 19.67 -9.78
C SER A 347 -32.30 19.05 -9.67
N ALA A 348 -32.41 17.89 -9.03
CA ALA A 348 -33.68 17.40 -8.48
C ALA A 348 -33.65 17.54 -6.95
N SER A 349 -34.73 18.03 -6.37
CA SER A 349 -34.91 18.15 -4.92
C SER A 349 -35.60 16.91 -4.37
N ASN A 350 -35.07 16.31 -3.29
CA ASN A 350 -35.69 15.19 -2.59
C ASN A 350 -36.32 15.68 -1.28
N SER A 351 -37.66 15.59 -1.16
CA SER A 351 -38.41 16.06 0.00
C SER A 351 -38.08 15.31 1.29
N HIS A 352 -37.56 14.07 1.20
CA HIS A 352 -37.17 13.30 2.38
C HIS A 352 -35.99 13.88 3.18
N LEU A 353 -35.19 14.76 2.59
CA LEU A 353 -34.02 15.37 3.24
C LEU A 353 -34.32 16.74 3.86
N GLU A 354 -35.57 17.23 3.77
CA GLU A 354 -35.96 18.55 4.30
C GLU A 354 -35.83 18.65 5.82
N HIS A 355 -36.09 17.56 6.54
CA HIS A 355 -36.05 17.53 8.00
C HIS A 355 -34.62 17.44 8.59
N VAL A 356 -33.60 17.16 7.77
CA VAL A 356 -32.22 17.07 8.24
C VAL A 356 -31.58 18.46 8.21
N GLN A 357 -31.00 18.87 9.34
CA GLN A 357 -30.22 20.12 9.43
C GLN A 357 -28.88 19.98 8.70
N LEU A 358 -28.91 20.24 7.40
CA LEU A 358 -27.74 20.39 6.53
C LEU A 358 -27.69 21.83 6.00
N ASN A 359 -26.48 22.38 5.88
CA ASN A 359 -26.29 23.60 5.11
C ASN A 359 -26.51 23.34 3.60
N GLU A 360 -26.57 24.40 2.80
CA GLU A 360 -26.86 24.30 1.35
C GLU A 360 -25.84 23.42 0.59
N SER A 361 -24.55 23.58 0.86
CA SER A 361 -23.49 22.80 0.20
C SER A 361 -23.58 21.31 0.54
N GLN A 362 -23.81 20.97 1.82
CA GLN A 362 -24.01 19.59 2.29
C GLN A 362 -25.27 18.99 1.69
N ARG A 363 -26.40 19.73 1.69
CA ARG A 363 -27.67 19.28 1.11
C ARG A 363 -27.54 18.98 -0.37
N THR A 364 -26.81 19.82 -1.10
CA THR A 364 -26.55 19.63 -2.53
C THR A 364 -25.79 18.31 -2.79
N VAL A 365 -24.73 18.06 -2.01
CA VAL A 365 -23.97 16.80 -2.10
C VAL A 365 -24.82 15.59 -1.72
N THR A 366 -25.54 15.66 -0.59
CA THR A 366 -26.39 14.55 -0.14
C THR A 366 -27.47 14.22 -1.16
N ASN A 367 -28.09 15.23 -1.77
CA ASN A 367 -29.05 15.02 -2.86
C ASN A 367 -28.39 14.30 -4.04
N ALA A 368 -27.23 14.77 -4.50
CA ALA A 368 -26.47 14.11 -5.57
C ALA A 368 -26.17 12.64 -5.23
N MET A 369 -25.82 12.34 -3.98
CA MET A 369 -25.56 10.98 -3.50
C MET A 369 -26.79 10.10 -3.63
N VAL A 370 -27.92 10.52 -3.08
CA VAL A 370 -29.10 9.64 -3.00
C VAL A 370 -29.90 9.56 -4.31
N LEU A 371 -29.75 10.54 -5.20
CA LEU A 371 -30.43 10.57 -6.50
C LEU A 371 -29.70 9.71 -7.54
N GLY A 372 -30.46 9.13 -8.47
CA GLY A 372 -29.93 8.21 -9.49
C GLY A 372 -29.22 8.86 -10.68
N SER A 373 -29.11 10.20 -10.74
CA SER A 373 -28.60 10.90 -11.92
C SER A 373 -27.09 10.77 -12.10
N GLN A 374 -26.30 10.81 -11.02
CA GLN A 374 -24.84 10.75 -11.04
C GLN A 374 -24.28 9.42 -10.53
N SER A 375 -23.39 8.79 -11.30
CA SER A 375 -22.68 7.58 -10.87
C SER A 375 -21.36 7.86 -10.13
N VAL A 376 -20.74 9.02 -10.34
CA VAL A 376 -19.49 9.43 -9.68
C VAL A 376 -19.69 10.78 -9.01
N ILE A 377 -19.42 10.85 -7.72
CA ILE A 377 -19.54 12.07 -6.92
C ILE A 377 -18.22 12.31 -6.24
N ILE A 378 -17.71 13.53 -6.34
CA ILE A 378 -16.45 13.93 -5.71
C ILE A 378 -16.73 15.15 -4.86
N THR A 379 -16.39 15.05 -3.59
CA THR A 379 -16.64 16.09 -2.61
C THR A 379 -15.33 16.55 -2.00
N HIS A 380 -14.93 17.77 -2.35
CA HIS A 380 -13.89 18.50 -1.64
C HIS A 380 -14.47 19.04 -0.34
N GLY A 381 -14.10 18.41 0.77
CA GLY A 381 -14.51 18.83 2.10
C GLY A 381 -13.31 19.28 2.94
N PRO A 382 -13.06 20.60 3.06
CA PRO A 382 -12.07 21.17 3.97
C PRO A 382 -12.21 20.71 5.44
N PRO A 383 -11.25 21.00 6.33
CA PRO A 383 -11.34 20.64 7.75
C PRO A 383 -12.60 21.24 8.39
N GLY A 384 -13.34 20.42 9.17
CA GLY A 384 -14.49 20.90 9.93
C GLY A 384 -15.77 21.16 9.14
N THR A 385 -15.83 20.84 7.84
CA THR A 385 -17.02 21.14 6.99
C THR A 385 -18.15 20.13 7.06
N GLY A 386 -18.02 19.10 7.91
CA GLY A 386 -19.07 18.09 8.10
C GLY A 386 -19.13 17.03 6.98
N LYS A 387 -17.98 16.63 6.41
CA LYS A 387 -17.88 15.47 5.49
C LYS A 387 -18.62 14.25 6.04
N THR A 388 -18.26 13.82 7.26
CA THR A 388 -18.86 12.67 7.93
C THR A 388 -20.35 12.85 8.18
N LYS A 389 -20.81 14.07 8.49
CA LYS A 389 -22.25 14.35 8.63
C LYS A 389 -22.99 14.16 7.30
N THR A 390 -22.40 14.62 6.20
CA THR A 390 -22.94 14.45 4.83
C THR A 390 -23.02 12.97 4.46
N ILE A 391 -21.95 12.21 4.70
CA ILE A 391 -21.88 10.76 4.50
C ILE A 391 -22.98 10.06 5.30
N SER A 392 -23.06 10.30 6.60
CA SER A 392 -24.02 9.65 7.49
C SER A 392 -25.47 9.90 7.07
N THR A 393 -25.82 11.12 6.64
CA THR A 393 -27.17 11.41 6.16
C THR A 393 -27.53 10.65 4.87
N ALA A 394 -26.59 10.48 3.94
CA ALA A 394 -26.83 9.68 2.73
C ALA A 394 -26.93 8.17 3.07
N VAL A 395 -26.11 7.68 3.99
CA VAL A 395 -26.12 6.28 4.43
C VAL A 395 -27.40 5.95 5.18
N GLU A 396 -27.85 6.82 6.08
CA GLU A 396 -29.13 6.70 6.79
C GLU A 396 -30.30 6.56 5.80
N PHE A 397 -30.29 7.37 4.73
CA PHE A 397 -31.31 7.27 3.68
C PHE A 397 -31.35 5.90 2.99
N TRP A 398 -30.18 5.28 2.77
CA TRP A 398 -30.08 3.95 2.15
C TRP A 398 -30.39 2.82 3.13
N ASP A 399 -29.94 2.93 4.38
CA ASP A 399 -30.20 1.96 5.45
C ASP A 399 -31.71 1.79 5.69
N GLN A 400 -32.44 2.91 5.80
CA GLN A 400 -33.91 2.91 5.93
C GLN A 400 -34.65 2.24 4.77
N ARG A 401 -33.97 1.99 3.65
CA ARG A 401 -34.51 1.33 2.44
C ARG A 401 -33.91 -0.05 2.21
N GLY A 402 -33.09 -0.56 3.13
CA GLY A 402 -32.34 -1.81 2.97
C GLY A 402 -31.44 -1.81 1.73
N SER A 403 -30.99 -0.64 1.28
CA SER A 403 -30.20 -0.47 0.06
C SER A 403 -28.73 -0.69 0.36
N PRO A 404 -28.06 -1.70 -0.26
CA PRO A 404 -26.67 -2.00 0.04
C PRO A 404 -25.75 -0.80 -0.20
N VAL A 405 -24.88 -0.54 0.79
CA VAL A 405 -23.82 0.46 0.72
C VAL A 405 -22.59 -0.01 1.48
N TRP A 406 -21.44 0.16 0.84
CA TRP A 406 -20.13 -0.03 1.46
C TRP A 406 -19.46 1.32 1.66
N VAL A 407 -18.91 1.53 2.84
CA VAL A 407 -18.21 2.75 3.23
C VAL A 407 -16.79 2.37 3.60
N ILE A 408 -15.82 3.06 3.00
CA ILE A 408 -14.41 2.82 3.23
C ILE A 408 -13.67 4.10 3.59
N ALA A 409 -12.56 3.94 4.31
CA ALA A 409 -11.54 4.95 4.47
C ALA A 409 -10.15 4.33 4.26
N GLN A 410 -9.14 5.18 4.03
CA GLN A 410 -7.76 4.74 3.87
C GLN A 410 -7.20 4.19 5.18
N SER A 411 -7.53 4.83 6.30
CA SER A 411 -7.03 4.50 7.63
C SER A 411 -8.13 3.94 8.53
N ASN A 412 -7.72 3.14 9.52
CA ASN A 412 -8.65 2.66 10.55
C ASN A 412 -9.13 3.78 11.49
N VAL A 413 -8.35 4.85 11.64
CA VAL A 413 -8.79 6.07 12.35
C VAL A 413 -9.92 6.74 11.58
N GLY A 414 -9.80 6.86 10.26
CA GLY A 414 -10.88 7.33 9.37
C GLY A 414 -12.14 6.47 9.51
N VAL A 415 -11.98 5.15 9.46
CA VAL A 415 -13.08 4.19 9.69
C VAL A 415 -13.75 4.41 11.04
N LYS A 416 -12.98 4.54 12.13
CA LYS A 416 -13.50 4.79 13.47
C LYS A 416 -14.32 6.09 13.53
N ASN A 417 -13.81 7.17 12.94
CA ASN A 417 -14.50 8.47 12.93
C ASN A 417 -15.87 8.39 12.23
N ILE A 418 -15.97 7.61 11.17
CA ILE A 418 -17.24 7.35 10.48
C ILE A 418 -18.16 6.50 11.37
N ALA A 419 -17.66 5.43 11.97
CA ALA A 419 -18.41 4.57 12.88
C ALA A 419 -19.03 5.38 14.05
N GLU A 420 -18.26 6.28 14.66
CA GLU A 420 -18.77 7.18 15.71
C GLU A 420 -19.93 8.05 15.22
N SER A 421 -19.90 8.48 13.96
CA SER A 421 -21.00 9.24 13.38
C SER A 421 -22.21 8.39 13.06
N PHE A 422 -22.04 7.12 12.69
CA PHE A 422 -23.16 6.21 12.43
C PHE A 422 -23.93 5.88 13.71
N PHE A 423 -23.23 5.64 14.82
CA PHE A 423 -23.86 5.49 16.13
C PHE A 423 -24.64 6.74 16.57
N LYS A 424 -24.10 7.95 16.30
CA LYS A 424 -24.81 9.21 16.62
C LYS A 424 -26.10 9.42 15.79
N HIS A 425 -26.28 8.66 14.72
CA HIS A 425 -27.41 8.75 13.81
C HIS A 425 -28.22 7.46 13.76
N ASP A 426 -28.04 6.55 14.73
CA ASP A 426 -28.77 5.29 14.85
C ASP A 426 -28.80 4.46 13.56
N ILE A 427 -27.73 4.53 12.76
CA ILE A 427 -27.59 3.78 11.51
C ILE A 427 -27.25 2.32 11.85
N ASN A 428 -27.94 1.36 11.24
CA ASN A 428 -27.62 -0.05 11.40
C ASN A 428 -26.48 -0.46 10.45
N PHE A 429 -25.29 -0.71 10.99
CA PHE A 429 -24.11 -1.08 10.18
C PHE A 429 -23.32 -2.24 10.78
N LYS A 430 -22.48 -2.87 9.94
CA LYS A 430 -21.42 -3.79 10.37
C LYS A 430 -20.06 -3.23 10.06
N LEU A 431 -19.14 -3.35 11.02
CA LEU A 431 -17.77 -2.87 10.94
C LEU A 431 -16.82 -4.05 10.71
N LEU A 432 -16.20 -4.13 9.53
CA LEU A 432 -15.24 -5.19 9.21
C LEU A 432 -13.81 -4.73 9.45
N VAL A 433 -13.05 -5.51 10.22
CA VAL A 433 -11.65 -5.23 10.55
C VAL A 433 -10.79 -6.47 10.33
N SER A 434 -9.57 -6.29 9.81
CA SER A 434 -8.60 -7.39 9.69
C SER A 434 -8.17 -7.84 11.08
N LYS A 435 -8.09 -9.16 11.31
CA LYS A 435 -7.55 -9.75 12.55
C LYS A 435 -6.20 -9.14 12.92
N GLU A 436 -5.33 -8.99 11.93
CA GLU A 436 -3.96 -8.48 12.08
C GLU A 436 -3.92 -7.05 12.60
N PHE A 437 -4.99 -6.29 12.35
CA PHE A 437 -5.14 -4.90 12.77
C PHE A 437 -5.92 -4.74 14.08
N HIS A 438 -6.87 -5.64 14.36
CA HIS A 438 -7.67 -5.59 15.60
C HIS A 438 -6.86 -5.89 16.86
N PHE A 439 -5.86 -6.78 16.80
CA PHE A 439 -5.17 -7.30 17.99
C PHE A 439 -4.36 -6.23 18.74
N GLU A 440 -4.72 -5.97 20.01
CA GLU A 440 -4.01 -5.20 21.06
C GLU A 440 -3.56 -3.75 20.79
N TRP A 441 -3.59 -3.25 19.55
CA TRP A 441 -3.24 -1.86 19.24
C TRP A 441 -4.45 -0.93 19.19
N HIS A 442 -5.64 -1.46 18.90
CA HIS A 442 -6.83 -0.65 18.65
C HIS A 442 -8.11 -1.21 19.24
N GLU A 443 -8.03 -2.17 20.15
CA GLU A 443 -9.22 -2.63 20.89
C GLU A 443 -9.93 -1.42 21.52
N TYR A 444 -9.19 -0.47 22.08
CA TYR A 444 -9.73 0.80 22.56
C TYR A 444 -10.40 1.67 21.49
N LEU A 445 -10.01 1.59 20.21
CA LEU A 445 -10.72 2.26 19.13
C LEU A 445 -12.10 1.63 18.88
N TYR A 446 -12.25 0.33 19.18
CA TYR A 446 -13.44 -0.46 18.89
C TYR A 446 -14.20 -0.93 20.13
N GLU A 447 -13.80 -0.56 21.35
CA GLU A 447 -14.48 -0.89 22.61
C GLU A 447 -15.96 -0.52 22.57
N ARG A 448 -16.29 0.62 21.96
CA ARG A 448 -17.66 1.11 21.80
C ARG A 448 -18.44 0.42 20.67
N PHE A 449 -17.79 -0.44 19.88
CA PHE A 449 -18.30 -1.01 18.63
C PHE A 449 -18.37 -2.53 18.65
N GLN A 450 -18.18 -3.18 19.80
CA GLN A 450 -18.11 -4.64 19.92
C GLN A 450 -19.33 -5.37 19.34
N GLU A 451 -20.53 -4.78 19.42
CA GLU A 451 -21.77 -5.38 18.93
C GLU A 451 -21.91 -5.37 17.39
N VAL A 452 -21.23 -4.43 16.73
CA VAL A 452 -21.27 -4.26 15.26
C VAL A 452 -19.98 -4.72 14.57
N LEU A 453 -18.92 -4.97 15.35
CA LEU A 453 -17.62 -5.38 14.87
C LEU A 453 -17.64 -6.85 14.44
N ILE A 454 -17.07 -7.12 13.26
CA ILE A 454 -16.80 -8.45 12.75
C ILE A 454 -15.34 -8.48 12.29
N ARG A 455 -14.53 -9.36 12.89
CA ARG A 455 -13.13 -9.52 12.49
C ARG A 455 -13.03 -10.55 11.37
N SER A 456 -11.98 -10.41 10.55
CA SER A 456 -11.75 -11.36 9.45
C SER A 456 -11.63 -12.81 9.92
N ASP A 457 -11.15 -13.07 11.14
CA ASP A 457 -11.06 -14.42 11.68
C ASP A 457 -12.38 -14.97 12.23
N ASP A 458 -13.29 -14.12 12.69
CA ASP A 458 -14.66 -14.52 13.06
C ASP A 458 -15.40 -15.07 11.83
N LEU A 459 -15.07 -14.58 10.64
CA LEU A 459 -15.53 -15.12 9.36
C LEU A 459 -14.79 -16.39 8.92
N SER A 460 -13.54 -16.58 9.36
CA SER A 460 -12.71 -17.72 8.93
C SER A 460 -13.04 -19.04 9.64
N GLY A 461 -13.47 -18.98 10.91
CA GLY A 461 -13.57 -20.15 11.79
C GLY A 461 -14.78 -21.06 11.56
N ASN A 462 -15.89 -20.55 11.00
CA ASN A 462 -17.13 -21.32 10.85
C ASN A 462 -17.42 -21.63 9.37
N LYS A 463 -17.44 -22.92 9.01
CA LYS A 463 -17.76 -23.38 7.65
C LYS A 463 -19.26 -23.43 7.34
N ASP A 464 -20.12 -23.12 8.31
CA ASP A 464 -21.56 -23.03 8.09
C ASP A 464 -21.90 -21.88 7.10
N PRO A 465 -22.53 -22.17 5.94
CA PRO A 465 -22.96 -21.16 4.99
C PRO A 465 -23.88 -20.08 5.58
N GLY A 466 -24.68 -20.42 6.59
CA GLY A 466 -25.58 -19.47 7.26
C GLY A 466 -24.91 -18.61 8.34
N ALA A 467 -23.63 -18.86 8.67
CA ALA A 467 -22.93 -18.11 9.71
C ALA A 467 -22.73 -16.63 9.33
N ALA A 468 -22.39 -16.36 8.07
CA ALA A 468 -22.26 -14.99 7.57
C ALA A 468 -23.60 -14.25 7.66
N GLU A 469 -24.70 -14.85 7.19
CA GLU A 469 -26.02 -14.22 7.24
C GLU A 469 -26.44 -13.86 8.68
N ARG A 470 -26.18 -14.75 9.65
CA ARG A 470 -26.45 -14.49 11.07
C ARG A 470 -25.55 -13.39 11.66
N LEU A 471 -24.27 -13.33 11.27
CA LEU A 471 -23.35 -12.29 11.74
C LEU A 471 -23.75 -10.90 11.23
N PHE A 472 -24.16 -10.81 9.97
CA PHE A 472 -24.59 -9.54 9.37
C PHE A 472 -26.03 -9.17 9.74
N GLY A 473 -26.89 -10.13 10.07
CA GLY A 473 -28.20 -9.88 10.68
C GLY A 473 -29.14 -9.03 9.83
N GLY A 474 -29.11 -9.20 8.50
CA GLY A 474 -29.90 -8.41 7.55
C GLY A 474 -29.43 -6.95 7.36
N CYS A 475 -28.27 -6.59 7.93
CA CYS A 475 -27.68 -5.28 7.73
C CYS A 475 -27.30 -5.04 6.25
N SER A 476 -27.54 -3.83 5.74
CA SER A 476 -27.22 -3.41 4.37
C SER A 476 -26.04 -2.43 4.28
N VAL A 477 -25.53 -1.98 5.42
CA VAL A 477 -24.44 -1.00 5.52
C VAL A 477 -23.18 -1.68 6.05
N VAL A 478 -22.10 -1.65 5.29
CA VAL A 478 -20.81 -2.19 5.71
C VAL A 478 -19.76 -1.09 5.72
N LEU A 479 -19.00 -1.00 6.81
CA LEU A 479 -17.92 -0.05 7.00
C LEU A 479 -16.59 -0.81 7.20
N CYS A 480 -15.54 -0.46 6.47
CA CYS A 480 -14.22 -1.12 6.58
C CYS A 480 -13.08 -0.26 6.01
N THR A 481 -11.83 -0.70 6.06
CA THR A 481 -10.74 -0.04 5.31
C THR A 481 -10.77 -0.43 3.83
N LEU A 482 -10.19 0.38 2.95
CA LEU A 482 -10.02 0.04 1.53
C LEU A 482 -9.39 -1.35 1.34
N SER A 483 -8.32 -1.64 2.10
CA SER A 483 -7.60 -2.92 2.02
C SER A 483 -8.46 -4.14 2.38
N MET A 484 -9.49 -3.97 3.21
CA MET A 484 -10.39 -5.06 3.60
C MET A 484 -11.23 -5.56 2.42
N LEU A 485 -11.53 -4.71 1.42
CA LEU A 485 -12.27 -5.12 0.22
C LEU A 485 -11.55 -6.19 -0.61
N SER A 486 -10.22 -6.30 -0.44
CA SER A 486 -9.38 -7.31 -1.11
C SER A 486 -9.09 -8.52 -0.22
N ASN A 487 -9.67 -8.61 1.00
CA ASN A 487 -9.48 -9.77 1.86
C ASN A 487 -10.21 -11.00 1.29
N PRO A 488 -9.51 -12.11 0.98
CA PRO A 488 -10.11 -13.31 0.35
C PRO A 488 -11.27 -13.91 1.16
N VAL A 489 -11.24 -13.76 2.49
CA VAL A 489 -12.30 -14.27 3.36
C VAL A 489 -13.66 -13.69 3.01
N LEU A 490 -13.74 -12.45 2.50
CA LEU A 490 -15.02 -11.86 2.10
C LEU A 490 -15.61 -12.54 0.85
N GLU A 491 -14.76 -13.00 -0.06
CA GLU A 491 -15.19 -13.77 -1.24
C GLU A 491 -15.50 -15.21 -0.87
N ASP A 492 -14.62 -15.87 -0.12
CA ASP A 492 -14.79 -17.26 0.33
C ASP A 492 -16.07 -17.46 1.14
N ARG A 493 -16.50 -16.42 1.86
CA ARG A 493 -17.75 -16.39 2.65
C ARG A 493 -18.92 -15.75 1.93
N LEU A 494 -18.78 -15.45 0.64
CA LEU A 494 -19.84 -14.89 -0.21
C LEU A 494 -20.44 -13.59 0.35
N ILE A 495 -19.67 -12.79 1.08
CA ILE A 495 -20.14 -11.55 1.72
C ILE A 495 -20.64 -10.56 0.68
N PHE A 496 -19.95 -10.46 -0.47
CA PHE A 496 -20.40 -9.60 -1.57
C PHE A 496 -21.66 -10.12 -2.29
N LYS A 497 -22.05 -11.39 -2.09
CA LYS A 497 -23.36 -11.87 -2.55
C LYS A 497 -24.47 -11.54 -1.55
N LEU A 498 -24.14 -11.58 -0.25
CA LEU A 498 -25.07 -11.23 0.82
C LEU A 498 -25.36 -9.73 0.83
N ILE A 499 -24.33 -8.90 0.68
CA ILE A 499 -24.42 -7.43 0.61
C ILE A 499 -23.72 -6.97 -0.68
N PRO A 500 -24.44 -6.93 -1.82
CA PRO A 500 -23.89 -6.52 -3.10
C PRO A 500 -23.22 -5.15 -3.07
N MET A 501 -22.08 -5.02 -3.76
CA MET A 501 -21.34 -3.77 -3.89
C MET A 501 -22.00 -2.85 -4.92
N GLU A 502 -23.17 -2.30 -4.60
CA GLU A 502 -23.89 -1.39 -5.51
C GLU A 502 -23.46 0.07 -5.38
N LYS A 503 -23.08 0.47 -4.16
CA LYS A 503 -22.76 1.84 -3.78
C LYS A 503 -21.53 1.82 -2.90
N LEU A 504 -20.51 2.58 -3.28
CA LEU A 504 -19.25 2.70 -2.54
C LEU A 504 -19.03 4.16 -2.12
N ILE A 505 -18.78 4.41 -0.84
CA ILE A 505 -18.30 5.70 -0.34
C ILE A 505 -16.84 5.52 0.06
N ALA A 506 -15.95 6.37 -0.44
CA ALA A 506 -14.56 6.45 -0.01
C ALA A 506 -14.29 7.80 0.67
N ASP A 507 -14.12 7.79 1.99
CA ASP A 507 -13.60 8.95 2.73
C ASP A 507 -12.07 8.95 2.74
N GLU A 508 -11.47 10.10 3.06
CA GLU A 508 -10.01 10.32 2.96
C GLU A 508 -9.46 10.06 1.54
N ALA A 509 -10.28 10.22 0.50
CA ALA A 509 -9.93 9.93 -0.89
C ALA A 509 -8.75 10.74 -1.45
N SER A 510 -8.37 11.84 -0.77
CA SER A 510 -7.16 12.61 -1.09
C SER A 510 -5.86 11.93 -0.61
N GLN A 511 -5.95 10.81 0.10
CA GLN A 511 -4.82 9.99 0.55
C GLN A 511 -4.74 8.65 -0.19
N ILE A 512 -5.63 8.41 -1.13
CA ILE A 512 -5.74 7.14 -1.85
C ILE A 512 -5.31 7.37 -3.29
N ASP A 513 -4.33 6.59 -3.75
CA ASP A 513 -3.98 6.56 -5.16
C ASP A 513 -5.12 5.89 -5.95
N VAL A 514 -5.52 6.49 -7.08
CA VAL A 514 -6.65 5.99 -7.87
C VAL A 514 -6.40 4.57 -8.36
N PHE A 515 -5.15 4.15 -8.56
CA PHE A 515 -4.83 2.81 -9.06
C PHE A 515 -5.34 1.70 -8.13
N GLU A 516 -5.43 1.96 -6.83
CA GLU A 516 -5.98 1.04 -5.82
C GLU A 516 -7.47 0.71 -6.05
N PHE A 517 -8.18 1.44 -6.93
CA PHE A 517 -9.56 1.16 -7.29
C PHE A 517 -9.72 0.34 -8.57
N MET A 518 -8.70 0.22 -9.43
CA MET A 518 -8.87 -0.35 -10.76
C MET A 518 -9.31 -1.81 -10.71
N HIS A 519 -8.63 -2.64 -9.91
CA HIS A 519 -9.00 -4.05 -9.73
C HIS A 519 -10.35 -4.19 -9.02
N LEU A 520 -10.71 -3.26 -8.11
CA LEU A 520 -12.00 -3.23 -7.45
C LEU A 520 -13.15 -2.91 -8.42
N PHE A 521 -12.95 -1.97 -9.34
CA PHE A 521 -13.93 -1.64 -10.38
C PHE A 521 -14.13 -2.77 -11.39
N HIS A 522 -13.10 -3.59 -11.62
CA HIS A 522 -13.26 -4.82 -12.37
C HIS A 522 -14.02 -5.87 -11.56
N LYS A 523 -13.66 -6.06 -10.28
CA LYS A 523 -14.23 -7.06 -9.36
C LYS A 523 -15.73 -6.86 -9.13
N PHE A 524 -16.17 -5.62 -8.89
CA PHE A 524 -17.54 -5.31 -8.48
C PHE A 524 -18.40 -4.87 -9.66
N LYS A 525 -18.97 -5.83 -10.38
CA LYS A 525 -19.78 -5.59 -11.59
C LYS A 525 -21.13 -4.92 -11.29
N GLU A 526 -21.64 -5.08 -10.07
CA GLU A 526 -22.89 -4.50 -9.60
C GLU A 526 -22.75 -3.04 -9.15
N LEU A 527 -21.53 -2.49 -9.11
CA LEU A 527 -21.29 -1.12 -8.69
C LEU A 527 -21.99 -0.16 -9.65
N ARG A 528 -22.81 0.73 -9.10
CA ARG A 528 -23.59 1.73 -9.84
C ARG A 528 -23.25 3.16 -9.43
N LYS A 529 -22.78 3.34 -8.20
CA LYS A 529 -22.45 4.65 -7.66
C LYS A 529 -21.21 4.61 -6.78
N ILE A 530 -20.32 5.59 -6.97
CA ILE A 530 -19.18 5.83 -6.09
C ILE A 530 -19.13 7.29 -5.65
N CYS A 531 -18.90 7.52 -4.36
CA CYS A 531 -18.81 8.84 -3.76
C CYS A 531 -17.46 9.01 -3.05
N PHE A 532 -16.64 9.95 -3.51
CA PHE A 532 -15.36 10.27 -2.92
C PHE A 532 -15.47 11.51 -2.03
N PHE A 533 -14.94 11.42 -0.83
CA PHE A 533 -14.81 12.53 0.12
C PHE A 533 -13.34 12.70 0.49
N GLY A 534 -12.86 13.93 0.48
CA GLY A 534 -11.47 14.19 0.81
C GLY A 534 -11.11 15.66 0.72
N ASP A 535 -9.83 15.95 0.92
CA ASP A 535 -9.31 17.30 0.86
C ASP A 535 -7.91 17.32 0.24
N PRO A 536 -7.76 17.70 -1.06
CA PRO A 536 -6.47 17.76 -1.73
C PRO A 536 -5.52 18.84 -1.17
N LYS A 537 -5.95 19.65 -0.18
CA LYS A 537 -5.09 20.59 0.55
C LYS A 537 -4.54 20.02 1.87
N GLN A 538 -4.92 18.80 2.24
CA GLN A 538 -4.36 18.06 3.39
C GLN A 538 -3.30 17.04 2.93
N LEU A 539 -2.96 16.08 3.80
CA LEU A 539 -1.92 15.08 3.51
C LEU A 539 -2.16 14.36 2.18
N PRO A 540 -1.14 14.22 1.33
CA PRO A 540 -1.20 13.43 0.12
C PRO A 540 -1.19 11.92 0.44
N PRO A 541 -1.35 11.04 -0.57
CA PRO A 541 -1.07 9.63 -0.41
C PRO A 541 0.33 9.38 0.16
N PHE A 542 0.43 8.39 1.05
CA PHE A 542 1.69 7.99 1.65
C PHE A 542 2.72 7.62 0.57
N GLY A 543 3.94 8.14 0.72
CA GLY A 543 5.05 7.87 -0.21
C GLY A 543 5.03 8.70 -1.51
N LYS A 544 4.17 9.72 -1.64
CA LYS A 544 4.15 10.64 -2.80
C LYS A 544 5.47 11.35 -3.05
N GLU A 545 6.29 11.56 -2.02
CA GLU A 545 7.64 12.13 -2.19
C GLU A 545 8.57 11.21 -3.00
N ALA A 546 8.47 9.89 -2.78
CA ALA A 546 9.26 8.91 -3.51
C ALA A 546 8.60 8.46 -4.82
N ALA A 547 7.27 8.53 -4.89
CA ALA A 547 6.48 8.21 -6.08
C ALA A 547 5.66 9.44 -6.51
N PRO A 548 6.29 10.43 -7.17
CA PRO A 548 5.65 11.70 -7.51
C PRO A 548 4.49 11.55 -8.51
N GLY A 549 4.44 10.44 -9.23
CA GLY A 549 3.36 10.13 -10.17
C GLY A 549 2.07 9.62 -9.52
N LEU A 550 1.99 9.47 -8.19
CA LEU A 550 0.75 9.09 -7.50
C LEU A 550 -0.34 10.14 -7.71
N GLN A 551 -1.53 9.69 -8.07
CA GLN A 551 -2.69 10.52 -8.38
C GLN A 551 -3.88 10.12 -7.53
N THR A 552 -4.51 11.09 -6.90
CA THR A 552 -5.81 10.94 -6.24
C THR A 552 -6.94 11.28 -7.20
N VAL A 553 -8.18 11.01 -6.81
CA VAL A 553 -9.36 11.43 -7.59
C VAL A 553 -9.41 12.95 -7.83
N PHE A 554 -8.79 13.74 -6.95
CA PHE A 554 -8.70 15.20 -7.07
C PHE A 554 -7.63 15.67 -8.05
N ASP A 555 -6.72 14.79 -8.48
CA ASP A 555 -5.68 15.11 -9.47
C ASP A 555 -6.16 14.90 -10.91
N LEU A 556 -7.26 14.14 -11.09
CA LEU A 556 -7.88 13.89 -12.39
C LEU A 556 -8.67 15.11 -12.86
N LYS A 557 -8.10 15.91 -13.77
CA LYS A 557 -8.63 17.21 -14.22
C LYS A 557 -10.11 17.15 -14.64
N HIS A 558 -10.48 16.13 -15.42
CA HIS A 558 -11.84 15.96 -15.94
C HIS A 558 -12.88 15.64 -14.88
N LEU A 559 -12.45 15.09 -13.74
CA LEU A 559 -13.31 14.82 -12.59
C LEU A 559 -13.30 15.98 -11.58
N ARG A 560 -12.13 16.56 -11.32
CA ARG A 560 -11.94 17.68 -10.38
C ARG A 560 -12.82 18.90 -10.71
N GLN A 561 -13.02 19.18 -11.99
CA GLN A 561 -13.86 20.31 -12.44
C GLN A 561 -15.36 20.14 -12.07
N HIS A 562 -15.79 18.93 -11.73
CA HIS A 562 -17.16 18.61 -11.32
C HIS A 562 -17.25 18.28 -9.82
N ALA A 563 -16.18 18.51 -9.06
CA ALA A 563 -16.18 18.26 -7.63
C ALA A 563 -17.06 19.28 -6.89
N TYR A 564 -17.90 18.79 -5.99
CA TYR A 564 -18.62 19.59 -5.03
C TYR A 564 -17.67 20.15 -3.97
N PHE A 565 -17.95 21.35 -3.46
CA PHE A 565 -17.18 21.98 -2.40
C PHE A 565 -18.06 22.22 -1.18
N LEU A 566 -17.67 21.69 -0.02
CA LEU A 566 -18.31 22.01 1.26
C LEU A 566 -17.73 23.31 1.80
N ASP A 567 -18.53 24.35 1.91
CA ASP A 567 -18.04 25.73 2.00
C ASP A 567 -18.08 26.34 3.42
N THR A 568 -18.52 25.58 4.43
CA THR A 568 -18.71 26.11 5.78
C THR A 568 -18.07 25.17 6.81
N GLN A 569 -17.10 25.66 7.57
CA GLN A 569 -16.43 24.94 8.65
C GLN A 569 -17.05 25.27 10.02
N TYR A 570 -17.15 24.27 10.88
CA TYR A 570 -17.76 24.35 12.21
C TYR A 570 -16.79 24.04 13.37
N ARG A 571 -15.49 23.87 13.08
CA ARG A 571 -14.50 23.34 14.03
C ARG A 571 -13.58 24.42 14.58
N MET A 572 -13.06 25.27 13.71
CA MET A 572 -12.04 26.26 14.06
C MET A 572 -12.71 27.57 14.47
N PRO A 573 -12.17 28.28 15.49
CA PRO A 573 -12.50 29.68 15.74
C PRO A 573 -12.39 30.53 14.48
N VAL A 574 -13.24 31.56 14.36
CA VAL A 574 -13.35 32.37 13.13
C VAL A 574 -12.00 32.89 12.66
N PRO A 575 -11.13 33.49 13.50
CA PRO A 575 -9.86 34.02 13.01
C PRO A 575 -8.91 32.97 12.43
N LEU A 576 -8.86 31.78 13.04
CA LEU A 576 -8.05 30.66 12.54
C LEU A 576 -8.65 30.10 11.24
N GLY A 577 -9.97 29.94 11.19
CA GLY A 577 -10.68 29.49 10.00
C GLY A 577 -10.50 30.42 8.82
N ASP A 578 -10.55 31.74 9.05
CA ASP A 578 -10.41 32.76 8.02
C ASP A 578 -8.98 32.84 7.48
N PHE A 579 -7.97 32.73 8.35
CA PHE A 579 -6.57 32.58 7.93
C PHE A 579 -6.40 31.35 7.03
N ILE A 580 -6.87 30.17 7.46
CA ILE A 580 -6.78 28.95 6.67
C ILE A 580 -7.54 29.07 5.34
N SER A 581 -8.72 29.70 5.36
CA SER A 581 -9.53 29.97 4.17
C SER A 581 -8.79 30.82 3.15
N GLN A 582 -8.15 31.90 3.59
CA GLN A 582 -7.36 32.78 2.75
C GLN A 582 -6.14 32.05 2.15
N GLN A 583 -5.39 31.31 2.96
CA GLN A 583 -4.13 30.68 2.54
C GLN A 583 -4.35 29.47 1.62
N PHE A 584 -5.35 28.62 1.88
CA PHE A 584 -5.47 27.32 1.22
C PHE A 584 -6.71 27.17 0.33
N TYR A 585 -7.75 27.97 0.56
CA TYR A 585 -9.07 27.81 -0.07
C TYR A 585 -9.56 29.06 -0.82
N SER A 586 -8.65 30.00 -1.12
CA SER A 586 -8.97 31.23 -1.87
C SER A 586 -10.17 31.99 -1.28
N SER A 587 -10.26 32.04 0.04
CA SER A 587 -11.35 32.68 0.80
C SER A 587 -12.76 32.10 0.56
N LYS A 588 -12.87 30.89 -0.01
CA LYS A 588 -14.16 30.21 -0.25
C LYS A 588 -14.71 29.48 0.98
N LEU A 589 -13.88 29.23 1.99
CA LEU A 589 -14.28 28.53 3.21
C LEU A 589 -14.79 29.53 4.25
N ARG A 590 -16.04 29.39 4.68
CA ARG A 590 -16.70 30.23 5.68
C ARG A 590 -16.58 29.63 7.07
N SER A 591 -16.48 30.47 8.10
CA SER A 591 -16.38 30.04 9.50
C SER A 591 -17.72 30.19 10.23
N ALA A 592 -18.22 29.11 10.84
CA ALA A 592 -19.40 29.10 11.68
C ALA A 592 -19.03 28.61 13.08
N HIS A 593 -18.53 29.52 13.92
CA HIS A 593 -18.04 29.21 15.27
C HIS A 593 -18.35 30.36 16.24
N SER A 594 -18.50 30.06 17.54
CA SER A 594 -18.84 31.05 18.58
C SER A 594 -17.68 32.00 18.90
N ILE A 595 -16.45 31.50 18.86
CA ILE A 595 -15.23 32.28 19.12
C ILE A 595 -14.85 33.10 17.89
N GLN A 596 -14.90 34.44 18.01
CA GLN A 596 -14.61 35.40 16.95
C GLN A 596 -13.35 36.25 17.21
N GLU A 597 -12.85 36.25 18.44
CA GLU A 597 -11.73 37.11 18.87
C GLU A 597 -10.36 36.51 18.53
N MET A 598 -9.40 37.36 18.11
CA MET A 598 -8.02 36.95 17.78
C MET A 598 -7.24 36.34 18.95
N SER A 599 -7.69 36.54 20.19
CA SER A 599 -7.05 36.03 21.40
C SER A 599 -6.97 34.50 21.48
N CYS A 600 -7.71 33.78 20.61
CA CYS A 600 -7.64 32.32 20.51
C CYS A 600 -6.42 31.80 19.72
N VAL A 601 -5.62 32.68 19.11
CA VAL A 601 -4.40 32.31 18.37
C VAL A 601 -3.21 33.06 18.96
N ALA A 602 -2.14 32.33 19.27
CA ALA A 602 -0.88 32.90 19.73
C ALA A 602 0.29 32.20 19.03
N PHE A 603 1.32 32.98 18.70
CA PHE A 603 2.61 32.49 18.24
C PHE A 603 3.66 32.77 19.32
N VAL A 604 4.36 31.73 19.79
CA VAL A 604 5.36 31.84 20.86
C VAL A 604 6.75 31.66 20.24
N ASP A 605 7.48 32.75 20.11
CA ASP A 605 8.85 32.78 19.58
C ASP A 605 9.86 32.27 20.65
N VAL A 606 10.42 31.08 20.42
CA VAL A 606 11.42 30.44 21.30
C VAL A 606 12.83 30.79 20.81
N ARG A 607 13.26 32.04 21.06
CA ARG A 607 14.50 32.62 20.50
C ARG A 607 15.81 31.88 20.75
N ARG A 608 15.86 31.00 21.74
CA ARG A 608 17.07 30.21 22.09
C ARG A 608 16.99 28.76 21.60
N GLY A 609 15.90 28.38 20.93
CA GLY A 609 15.74 27.04 20.41
C GLY A 609 16.66 26.78 19.24
N GLU A 610 17.36 25.65 19.31
CA GLU A 610 18.21 25.13 18.24
C GLU A 610 17.77 23.69 17.94
N GLU A 611 17.65 23.37 16.66
CA GLU A 611 17.33 22.01 16.22
C GLU A 611 18.59 21.13 16.24
N GLU A 612 18.48 19.98 16.89
CA GLU A 612 19.52 18.95 16.93
C GLU A 612 19.04 17.70 16.18
N GLN A 613 19.90 17.15 15.32
CA GLN A 613 19.60 15.91 14.63
C GLN A 613 19.80 14.70 15.56
N LYS A 614 18.77 13.85 15.70
CA LYS A 614 18.82 12.56 16.38
C LYS A 614 18.42 11.44 15.43
N GLY A 615 19.41 10.69 14.95
CA GLY A 615 19.21 9.66 13.93
C GLY A 615 18.73 10.28 12.61
N ARG A 616 17.52 9.91 12.16
CA ARG A 616 16.87 10.47 10.97
C ARG A 616 15.79 11.53 11.29
N SER A 617 15.72 12.00 12.54
CA SER A 617 14.70 12.93 13.02
C SER A 617 15.35 14.12 13.74
N TRP A 618 14.56 15.13 14.10
CA TRP A 618 15.01 16.35 14.76
C TRP A 618 14.36 16.55 16.14
N VAL A 619 15.04 17.29 17.02
CA VAL A 619 14.58 17.66 18.36
C VAL A 619 15.02 19.09 18.68
N ASN A 620 14.20 19.84 19.41
CA ASN A 620 14.55 21.15 19.95
C ASN A 620 14.17 21.19 21.43
N MET A 621 15.18 21.16 22.31
CA MET A 621 14.95 21.03 23.75
C MET A 621 14.37 22.30 24.38
N GLU A 622 14.68 23.49 23.86
CA GLU A 622 14.09 24.72 24.40
C GLU A 622 12.58 24.78 24.13
N GLU A 623 12.15 24.34 22.95
CA GLU A 623 10.71 24.17 22.66
C GLU A 623 10.05 23.16 23.61
N VAL A 624 10.73 22.03 23.90
CA VAL A 624 10.23 21.02 24.86
C VAL A 624 9.98 21.65 26.23
N HIS A 625 10.93 22.45 26.73
CA HIS A 625 10.77 23.16 28.01
C HIS A 625 9.63 24.19 27.97
N VAL A 626 9.50 24.95 26.87
CA VAL A 626 8.40 25.91 26.70
C VAL A 626 7.04 25.22 26.68
N VAL A 627 6.91 24.10 25.97
CA VAL A 627 5.68 23.30 25.95
C VAL A 627 5.34 22.77 27.33
N ALA A 628 6.32 22.21 28.05
CA ALA A 628 6.10 21.75 29.44
C ALA A 628 5.64 22.90 30.34
N ASN A 629 6.23 24.09 30.20
CA ASN A 629 5.82 25.28 30.93
C ASN A 629 4.38 25.71 30.59
N LEU A 630 3.98 25.69 29.31
CA LEU A 630 2.62 26.00 28.89
C LEU A 630 1.62 25.02 29.50
N VAL A 631 1.90 23.72 29.40
CA VAL A 631 1.04 22.67 29.98
C VAL A 631 0.91 22.86 31.48
N ARG A 632 2.04 23.04 32.19
CA ARG A 632 2.05 23.17 33.65
C ARG A 632 1.19 24.31 34.17
N HIS A 633 1.22 25.47 33.50
CA HIS A 633 0.57 26.69 34.00
C HIS A 633 -0.84 26.91 33.44
N TYR A 634 -1.14 26.46 32.22
CA TYR A 634 -2.39 26.81 31.54
C TYR A 634 -3.28 25.62 31.20
N TYR A 635 -2.72 24.45 30.90
CA TYR A 635 -3.48 23.36 30.28
C TYR A 635 -3.54 22.07 31.09
N ARG A 636 -2.85 21.99 32.24
CA ARG A 636 -2.76 20.79 33.08
C ARG A 636 -4.11 20.13 33.37
N ASN A 637 -5.17 20.94 33.53
CA ASN A 637 -6.51 20.49 33.88
C ASN A 637 -7.52 20.64 32.73
N LEU A 638 -7.04 20.89 31.51
CA LEU A 638 -7.87 21.05 30.31
C LEU A 638 -7.68 19.83 29.40
N ASP A 639 -8.62 19.65 28.48
CA ASP A 639 -8.45 18.72 27.36
C ASP A 639 -7.60 19.42 26.27
N PHE A 640 -6.42 18.87 25.99
CA PHE A 640 -5.49 19.43 25.02
C PHE A 640 -4.69 18.34 24.31
N CYS A 641 -4.13 18.72 23.17
CA CYS A 641 -3.28 17.87 22.34
C CYS A 641 -2.04 18.65 21.89
N ILE A 642 -0.88 18.01 21.85
CA ILE A 642 0.37 18.56 21.30
C ILE A 642 0.71 17.89 19.98
N ILE A 643 1.06 18.67 18.95
CA ILE A 643 1.45 18.16 17.64
C ILE A 643 2.83 18.67 17.25
N THR A 644 3.69 17.77 16.78
CA THR A 644 5.02 18.12 16.26
C THR A 644 5.34 17.32 14.99
N PRO A 645 6.05 17.88 14.00
CA PRO A 645 6.38 17.14 12.78
C PRO A 645 7.34 15.95 13.01
N TYR A 646 8.16 15.98 14.06
CA TYR A 646 9.26 15.02 14.24
C TYR A 646 9.01 14.02 15.36
N ASP A 647 9.27 12.72 15.13
CA ASP A 647 9.03 11.68 16.14
C ASP A 647 10.01 11.75 17.33
N SER A 648 11.25 12.20 17.08
CA SER A 648 12.19 12.50 18.18
C SER A 648 11.71 13.66 19.05
N GLN A 649 11.17 14.73 18.46
CA GLN A 649 10.57 15.84 19.22
C GLN A 649 9.33 15.37 20.00
N ARG A 650 8.44 14.58 19.38
CA ARG A 650 7.27 13.98 20.05
C ARG A 650 7.70 13.18 21.28
N SER A 651 8.70 12.33 21.12
CA SER A 651 9.23 11.49 22.19
C SER A 651 9.90 12.31 23.29
N ALA A 652 10.61 13.40 22.95
CA ALA A 652 11.23 14.30 23.91
C ALA A 652 10.18 15.04 24.75
N ILE A 653 9.15 15.61 24.11
CA ILE A 653 8.04 16.28 24.80
C ILE A 653 7.33 15.31 25.75
N ALA A 654 6.97 14.11 25.26
CA ALA A 654 6.27 13.12 26.08
C ALA A 654 7.10 12.68 27.30
N LYS A 655 8.41 12.44 27.13
CA LYS A 655 9.31 12.11 28.24
C LYS A 655 9.41 13.25 29.25
N GLN A 656 9.53 14.50 28.79
CA GLN A 656 9.59 15.66 29.68
C GLN A 656 8.30 15.82 30.50
N LEU A 657 7.13 15.75 29.84
CA LEU A 657 5.84 15.83 30.53
C LEU A 657 5.67 14.69 31.53
N GLN A 658 6.08 13.47 31.18
CA GLN A 658 6.03 12.32 32.08
C GLN A 658 6.93 12.50 33.31
N ALA A 659 8.16 12.99 33.12
CA ALA A 659 9.11 13.25 34.20
C ALA A 659 8.60 14.30 35.21
N GLU A 660 7.73 15.20 34.76
CA GLU A 660 7.12 16.25 35.59
C GLU A 660 5.70 15.91 36.07
N GLU A 661 5.24 14.67 35.90
CA GLU A 661 3.89 14.23 36.27
C GLU A 661 2.76 15.06 35.63
N LEU A 662 2.98 15.48 34.37
CA LEU A 662 2.01 16.18 33.52
C LEU A 662 1.34 15.22 32.53
N PRO A 663 0.16 15.57 31.97
CA PRO A 663 -0.49 14.76 30.93
C PRO A 663 0.43 14.63 29.71
N TRP A 664 0.91 13.42 29.43
CA TRP A 664 1.90 13.14 28.38
C TRP A 664 1.38 12.26 27.24
N GLN A 665 0.21 11.64 27.41
CA GLN A 665 -0.40 10.75 26.42
C GLN A 665 -1.06 11.48 25.24
N CYS A 666 -1.07 12.82 25.29
CA CYS A 666 -1.68 13.71 24.30
C CYS A 666 -0.69 14.31 23.28
N VAL A 667 0.49 13.71 23.11
CA VAL A 667 1.55 14.20 22.20
C VAL A 667 1.63 13.33 20.95
N TYR A 668 1.39 13.92 19.77
CA TYR A 668 1.28 13.22 18.49
C TYR A 668 2.22 13.82 17.44
N ASN A 669 2.50 13.04 16.40
CA ASN A 669 3.04 13.60 15.16
C ASN A 669 1.91 13.97 14.20
N VAL A 670 2.18 14.82 13.19
CA VAL A 670 1.17 15.31 12.25
C VAL A 670 0.42 14.15 11.57
N ASP A 671 1.17 13.14 11.11
CA ASP A 671 0.59 11.98 10.39
C ASP A 671 -0.35 11.14 11.28
N SER A 672 -0.09 11.04 12.58
CA SER A 672 -0.91 10.28 13.52
C SER A 672 -2.10 11.06 14.08
N PHE A 673 -2.15 12.39 13.90
CA PHE A 673 -3.21 13.25 14.42
C PHE A 673 -4.31 13.59 13.39
N GLN A 674 -4.21 13.14 12.14
CA GLN A 674 -5.23 13.48 11.17
C GLN A 674 -6.59 12.87 11.56
N GLY A 675 -7.63 13.71 11.59
CA GLY A 675 -9.01 13.29 11.89
C GLY A 675 -9.44 13.43 13.35
N THR A 676 -8.53 13.62 14.31
CA THR A 676 -8.88 13.80 15.74
C THR A 676 -9.48 15.19 16.05
N LEU A 677 -10.30 15.24 17.10
CA LEU A 677 -11.12 16.38 17.52
C LEU A 677 -10.72 16.81 18.94
N THR A 678 -9.63 17.56 19.10
CA THR A 678 -9.22 18.11 20.40
C THR A 678 -8.56 19.47 20.22
N VAL A 679 -8.60 20.31 21.28
CA VAL A 679 -7.87 21.59 21.34
C VAL A 679 -6.39 21.34 21.09
N VAL A 680 -5.84 21.93 20.03
CA VAL A 680 -4.42 21.78 19.67
C VAL A 680 -3.61 22.85 20.37
N LEU A 681 -2.84 22.44 21.36
CA LEU A 681 -1.67 23.15 21.85
C LEU A 681 -0.51 22.87 20.89
N ALA A 682 0.11 23.91 20.35
CA ALA A 682 1.32 23.82 19.55
C ALA A 682 1.17 23.05 18.22
N ARG A 683 1.08 23.82 17.12
CA ARG A 683 1.86 23.51 15.92
C ARG A 683 3.17 24.29 16.10
N LEU A 684 4.23 23.63 16.58
CA LEU A 684 5.57 24.19 16.51
C LEU A 684 5.97 24.13 15.03
N ILE A 685 5.88 25.27 14.35
CA ILE A 685 6.56 25.50 13.08
C ILE A 685 7.92 26.03 13.50
N CYS A 686 8.97 25.23 13.30
CA CYS A 686 10.33 25.72 13.33
C CYS A 686 10.55 26.64 12.12
#